data_AF-A0A3B3DIU5-F1
#
_entry.id   AF-A0A3B3DIU5-F1
#
_cell.length_a   1.000
_cell.length_b   1.000
_cell.length_c   1.000
_cell.angle_alpha   90.00
_cell.angle_beta   90.00
_cell.angle_gamma   90.00
#
_symmetry.space_group_name_H-M   'P 1'
#
loop_
_entity.id
_entity.type
_entity.pdbx_description
1 polymer ?
#
loop_
_entity_poly.entity_id
_entity_poly.type
_entity_poly.pdbx_seq_one_letter_code
_entity_poly.pdbx_strand_id
1 'polypeptide(L)'
;MLNSFNNMSFFFLLYINTVRELGKVFKDSIHGHVELHPLLVKIIDTPQFQRLRNIKQLGGGYLVYPGASHNRFEHSLGVAYLAGVLAKTLQENQPELKITVRDILCVQIAGLCHDLGHGPFSHLFDQMFIDQACENEDWTHEKASLEMFRYLVHENNLKPEMKKCGLNIKDDQEDKEDDQENKKDDQEDKKDDQEDKKGEQEDKKDDQEDEEDDLVFIEELLGKPLKENKNVSKADWPYKGRKVEKSFLYEIVSNKLNGIDVDTFDYVARDCHHLGIKNNFDHLRYFKFARVVKVDKDPRKHIGSRDKEIWNLYNMFHSRNLLYREVCHHEVTNVQIMIKDALLKANIHTMFKDKDGHLLTLSAAKDDMEAYTKVTDQVTEKILQSSGEARKDSRMILERIMKRDLYKLVGEAKVRKHETILPKTIIERLKEQLKDDLTLEELEEIMNGTLEVVVRETQVKKYKLKGKVKDLKQQLKTVLPSGEQKKANDYFEAVPIQEVKDPIEYTYFYDKKNPQRGFTMPRNKVSNFLPECFWEQTIRLYWKKKEETYKDSTIEKFEKWCKDNKFEVTFNSPPNEASTSASASTSASASTSAPANTSASASTSAPASTSAPASTSASASTSAPASTSAPASTSAPANTSAPGRLDED
;
A
#
# COMPACT_ATOMS: atom_id res chain seq x y z
N MET A 1 -17.50 -20.57 -59.47
CA MET A 1 -16.26 -20.54 -58.68
C MET A 1 -15.78 -19.13 -58.30
N LEU A 2 -16.16 -18.05 -59.01
CA LEU A 2 -15.73 -16.67 -58.67
C LEU A 2 -16.46 -16.02 -57.47
N ASN A 3 -17.62 -16.52 -57.03
CA ASN A 3 -18.33 -15.98 -55.85
C ASN A 3 -17.84 -16.54 -54.49
N SER A 4 -16.97 -17.55 -54.48
CA SER A 4 -16.45 -18.14 -53.23
C SER A 4 -15.20 -17.43 -52.70
N PHE A 5 -14.46 -16.72 -53.55
CA PHE A 5 -13.23 -16.03 -53.15
C PHE A 5 -13.50 -14.65 -52.52
N ASN A 6 -14.54 -13.93 -52.97
CA ASN A 6 -14.89 -12.63 -52.39
C ASN A 6 -15.50 -12.74 -50.99
N ASN A 7 -16.28 -13.79 -50.70
CA ASN A 7 -16.80 -14.01 -49.34
C ASN A 7 -15.70 -14.40 -48.35
N MET A 8 -14.67 -15.12 -48.78
CA MET A 8 -13.55 -15.49 -47.90
C MET A 8 -12.68 -14.28 -47.57
N SER A 9 -12.47 -13.36 -48.52
CA SER A 9 -11.77 -12.10 -48.27
C SER A 9 -12.59 -11.13 -47.40
N PHE A 10 -13.92 -11.09 -47.54
CA PHE A 10 -14.78 -10.26 -46.70
C PHE A 10 -14.90 -10.81 -45.27
N PHE A 11 -14.95 -12.13 -45.10
CA PHE A 11 -14.85 -12.76 -43.77
C PHE A 11 -13.45 -12.64 -43.17
N PHE A 12 -12.38 -12.63 -43.97
CA PHE A 12 -11.02 -12.42 -43.46
C PHE A 12 -10.77 -10.94 -43.11
N LEU A 13 -11.35 -9.99 -43.85
CA LEU A 13 -11.33 -8.56 -43.49
C LEU A 13 -12.28 -8.22 -42.34
N LEU A 14 -13.44 -8.90 -42.21
CA LEU A 14 -14.23 -8.82 -40.98
C LEU A 14 -13.49 -9.50 -39.83
N TYR A 15 -12.82 -10.63 -40.04
CA TYR A 15 -12.03 -11.29 -39.00
C TYR A 15 -10.84 -10.44 -38.59
N ILE A 16 -10.17 -9.72 -39.50
CA ILE A 16 -9.08 -8.78 -39.22
C ILE A 16 -9.58 -7.46 -38.62
N ASN A 17 -10.72 -6.91 -39.06
CA ASN A 17 -11.34 -5.74 -38.40
C ASN A 17 -12.03 -6.10 -37.06
N THR A 18 -12.31 -7.39 -36.85
CA THR A 18 -12.74 -8.01 -35.58
C THR A 18 -11.58 -8.75 -34.92
N VAL A 19 -10.32 -8.50 -35.33
CA VAL A 19 -9.20 -8.67 -34.42
C VAL A 19 -9.39 -7.50 -33.46
N ARG A 20 -10.18 -7.73 -32.40
CA ARG A 20 -9.92 -7.10 -31.11
C ARG A 20 -8.41 -7.07 -30.99
N GLU A 21 -7.80 -5.87 -30.96
CA GLU A 21 -6.35 -5.75 -30.78
C GLU A 21 -5.96 -6.76 -29.70
N LEU A 22 -5.14 -7.75 -30.08
CA LEU A 22 -4.78 -8.82 -29.16
C LEU A 22 -4.10 -8.18 -27.95
N GLY A 23 -4.42 -8.67 -26.75
CA GLY A 23 -3.82 -8.18 -25.53
C GLY A 23 -2.29 -8.22 -25.62
N LYS A 24 -1.61 -7.24 -25.01
CA LYS A 24 -0.14 -7.24 -24.96
C LYS A 24 0.30 -8.16 -23.84
N VAL A 25 1.24 -9.05 -24.13
CA VAL A 25 1.82 -9.95 -23.14
C VAL A 25 3.10 -9.34 -22.57
N PHE A 26 3.14 -9.22 -21.25
CA PHE A 26 4.30 -8.81 -20.47
C PHE A 26 4.89 -10.04 -19.76
N LYS A 27 6.22 -10.13 -19.73
CA LYS A 27 6.90 -11.15 -18.92
C LYS A 27 7.23 -10.56 -17.55
N ASP A 28 6.44 -10.93 -16.55
CA ASP A 28 6.63 -10.56 -15.15
C ASP A 28 7.35 -11.69 -14.39
N SER A 29 8.25 -11.33 -13.48
CA SER A 29 9.06 -12.30 -12.73
C SER A 29 8.27 -13.08 -11.68
N ILE A 30 7.12 -12.56 -11.25
CA ILE A 30 6.26 -13.16 -10.22
C ILE A 30 5.15 -13.98 -10.86
N HIS A 31 4.45 -13.38 -11.83
CA HIS A 31 3.22 -13.92 -12.42
C HIS A 31 3.44 -14.62 -13.77
N GLY A 32 4.66 -14.60 -14.31
CA GLY A 32 4.98 -15.20 -15.60
C GLY A 32 4.48 -14.35 -16.77
N HIS A 33 3.66 -14.93 -17.65
CA HIS A 33 3.11 -14.20 -18.80
C HIS A 33 1.80 -13.52 -18.41
N VAL A 34 1.86 -12.19 -18.30
CA VAL A 34 0.73 -11.33 -17.96
C VAL A 34 0.15 -10.73 -19.24
N GLU A 35 -1.06 -11.12 -19.61
CA GLU A 35 -1.78 -10.55 -20.75
C GLU A 35 -2.68 -9.40 -20.29
N LEU A 36 -2.51 -8.21 -20.88
CA LEU A 36 -3.30 -7.02 -20.55
C LEU A 36 -4.08 -6.52 -21.77
N HIS A 37 -5.32 -6.10 -21.50
CA HIS A 37 -6.24 -5.53 -22.49
C HIS A 37 -5.62 -4.29 -23.19
N PRO A 38 -5.87 -4.06 -24.49
CA PRO A 38 -5.32 -2.90 -25.23
C PRO A 38 -5.56 -1.54 -24.55
N LEU A 39 -6.73 -1.36 -23.92
CA LEU A 39 -7.01 -0.15 -23.15
C LEU A 39 -6.04 0.05 -21.96
N LEU A 40 -5.68 -1.02 -21.25
CA LEU A 40 -4.68 -0.97 -20.19
C LEU A 40 -3.31 -0.63 -20.78
N VAL A 41 -2.97 -1.16 -21.96
CA VAL A 41 -1.72 -0.82 -22.67
C VAL A 41 -1.67 0.67 -23.02
N LYS A 42 -2.79 1.24 -23.50
CA LYS A 42 -2.87 2.69 -23.76
C LYS A 42 -2.65 3.52 -22.50
N ILE A 43 -3.18 3.10 -21.35
CA ILE A 43 -2.92 3.74 -20.04
C ILE A 43 -1.46 3.57 -19.63
N ILE A 44 -0.89 2.38 -19.81
CA ILE A 44 0.51 2.07 -19.49
C ILE A 44 1.45 2.96 -20.29
N ASP A 45 1.19 3.16 -21.57
CA ASP A 45 2.04 3.91 -22.50
C ASP A 45 1.83 5.44 -22.40
N THR A 46 1.49 5.95 -21.21
CA THR A 46 1.39 7.38 -20.89
C THR A 46 2.54 7.86 -19.99
N PRO A 47 2.95 9.14 -20.05
CA PRO A 47 3.98 9.68 -19.14
C PRO A 47 3.63 9.49 -17.65
N GLN A 48 2.36 9.66 -17.31
CA GLN A 48 1.83 9.58 -15.94
C GLN A 48 2.01 8.18 -15.34
N PHE A 49 1.84 7.12 -16.15
CA PHE A 49 2.08 5.75 -15.73
C PHE A 49 3.57 5.34 -15.83
N GLN A 50 4.26 5.70 -16.92
CA GLN A 50 5.68 5.37 -17.12
C GLN A 50 6.59 5.98 -16.05
N ARG A 51 6.17 7.09 -15.44
CA ARG A 51 6.76 7.68 -14.22
C ARG A 51 7.04 6.64 -13.13
N LEU A 52 6.15 5.68 -12.92
CA LEU A 52 6.27 4.67 -11.86
C LEU A 52 7.52 3.78 -12.01
N ARG A 53 8.18 3.77 -13.18
CA ARG A 53 9.47 3.08 -13.38
C ARG A 53 10.62 3.71 -12.58
N ASN A 54 10.44 4.96 -12.16
CA ASN A 54 11.45 5.74 -11.47
C ASN A 54 11.07 5.98 -10.00
N ILE A 55 10.21 5.14 -9.44
CA ILE A 55 9.77 5.20 -8.04
C ILE A 55 9.91 3.81 -7.43
N LYS A 56 10.90 3.65 -6.55
CA LYS A 56 11.18 2.39 -5.85
C LYS A 56 9.98 1.95 -5.00
N GLN A 57 9.61 0.69 -5.09
CA GLN A 57 8.53 0.09 -4.29
C GLN A 57 8.80 0.28 -2.79
N LEU A 58 10.00 -0.13 -2.35
CA LEU A 58 10.41 -0.14 -0.94
C LEU A 58 11.19 1.13 -0.54
N GLY A 59 11.05 2.22 -1.30
CA GLY A 59 11.69 3.50 -1.01
C GLY A 59 13.20 3.37 -0.83
N GLY A 60 13.74 3.80 0.31
CA GLY A 60 15.17 3.66 0.64
C GLY A 60 15.65 2.23 0.94
N GLY A 61 14.76 1.24 0.96
CA GLY A 61 15.06 -0.15 1.30
C GLY A 61 16.14 -0.79 0.42
N TYR A 62 16.25 -0.39 -0.85
CA TYR A 62 17.29 -0.87 -1.78
C TYR A 62 18.72 -0.57 -1.32
N LEU A 63 18.90 0.46 -0.47
CA LEU A 63 20.21 0.81 0.10
C LEU A 63 20.60 -0.12 1.23
N VAL A 64 19.68 -0.94 1.74
CA VAL A 64 19.93 -1.99 2.75
C VAL A 64 19.88 -3.36 2.10
N TYR A 65 18.90 -3.58 1.22
CA TYR A 65 18.64 -4.82 0.50
C TYR A 65 18.87 -4.61 -0.99
N PRO A 66 20.06 -4.93 -1.53
CA PRO A 66 20.38 -4.66 -2.94
C PRO A 66 19.41 -5.28 -3.96
N GLY A 67 18.74 -6.38 -3.58
CA GLY A 67 17.73 -7.02 -4.41
C GLY A 67 16.41 -6.25 -4.53
N ALA A 68 16.09 -5.37 -3.57
CA ALA A 68 14.89 -4.52 -3.54
C ALA A 68 14.96 -3.35 -4.56
N SER A 69 15.27 -3.68 -5.80
CA SER A 69 15.49 -2.75 -6.91
C SER A 69 14.22 -2.46 -7.72
N HIS A 70 13.13 -3.18 -7.42
CA HIS A 70 11.86 -3.06 -8.11
C HIS A 70 11.14 -1.76 -7.80
N ASN A 71 10.30 -1.36 -8.75
CA ASN A 71 9.57 -0.11 -8.79
C ASN A 71 8.06 -0.35 -8.72
N ARG A 72 7.32 0.73 -8.48
CA ARG A 72 5.85 0.74 -8.47
C ARG A 72 5.26 0.29 -9.81
N PHE A 73 5.98 0.50 -10.93
CA PHE A 73 5.52 0.13 -12.27
C PHE A 73 5.16 -1.36 -12.40
N GLU A 74 6.11 -2.26 -12.14
CA GLU A 74 5.88 -3.71 -12.28
C GLU A 74 4.91 -4.25 -11.22
N HIS A 75 4.86 -3.62 -10.04
CA HIS A 75 3.84 -3.90 -9.03
C HIS A 75 2.44 -3.56 -9.55
N SER A 76 2.21 -2.37 -10.09
CA SER A 76 0.92 -1.97 -10.67
C SER A 76 0.46 -2.88 -11.82
N LEU A 77 1.39 -3.38 -12.65
CA LEU A 77 1.06 -4.40 -13.67
C LEU A 77 0.56 -5.70 -13.04
N GLY A 78 1.22 -6.16 -11.98
CA GLY A 78 0.83 -7.36 -11.25
C GLY A 78 -0.52 -7.21 -10.55
N VAL A 79 -0.79 -6.06 -9.94
CA VAL A 79 -2.09 -5.77 -9.30
C VAL A 79 -3.22 -5.74 -10.33
N ALA A 80 -3.01 -5.10 -11.49
CA ALA A 80 -3.98 -5.12 -12.59
C ALA A 80 -4.29 -6.55 -13.08
N TYR A 81 -3.25 -7.38 -13.21
CA TYR A 81 -3.40 -8.78 -13.58
C TYR A 81 -4.22 -9.56 -12.54
N LEU A 82 -3.82 -9.50 -11.27
CA LEU A 82 -4.49 -10.21 -10.18
C LEU A 82 -5.95 -9.75 -9.98
N ALA A 83 -6.23 -8.45 -10.12
CA ALA A 83 -7.60 -7.91 -10.07
C ALA A 83 -8.49 -8.57 -11.14
N GLY A 84 -7.98 -8.70 -12.37
CA GLY A 84 -8.68 -9.38 -13.46
C GLY A 84 -8.88 -10.87 -13.20
N VAL A 85 -7.84 -11.56 -12.70
CA VAL A 85 -7.91 -12.99 -12.36
C VAL A 85 -8.94 -13.25 -11.27
N LEU A 86 -8.96 -12.46 -10.20
CA LEU A 86 -9.92 -12.63 -9.11
C LEU A 86 -11.36 -12.36 -9.59
N ALA A 87 -11.58 -11.24 -10.29
CA ALA A 87 -12.92 -10.90 -10.80
C ALA A 87 -13.47 -11.95 -11.77
N LYS A 88 -12.62 -12.46 -12.68
CA LYS A 88 -12.97 -13.56 -13.59
C LYS A 88 -13.24 -14.86 -12.84
N THR A 89 -12.44 -15.18 -11.83
CA THR A 89 -12.66 -16.38 -11.00
C THR A 89 -14.00 -16.30 -10.26
N LEU A 90 -14.36 -15.14 -9.72
CA LEU A 90 -15.68 -14.92 -9.10
C LEU A 90 -16.82 -15.04 -10.13
N GLN A 91 -16.63 -14.51 -11.33
CA GLN A 91 -17.59 -14.59 -12.44
C GLN A 91 -17.85 -16.06 -12.84
N GLU A 92 -16.79 -16.85 -12.99
CA GLU A 92 -16.86 -18.27 -13.36
C GLU A 92 -17.47 -19.12 -12.23
N ASN A 93 -17.10 -18.84 -10.98
CA ASN A 93 -17.58 -19.58 -9.81
C ASN A 93 -19.05 -19.28 -9.47
N GLN A 94 -19.55 -18.10 -9.83
CA GLN A 94 -20.88 -17.59 -9.49
C GLN A 94 -21.47 -16.72 -10.62
N PRO A 95 -21.94 -17.34 -11.72
CA PRO A 95 -22.56 -16.62 -12.84
C PRO A 95 -23.77 -15.76 -12.43
N GLU A 96 -24.44 -16.11 -11.32
CA GLU A 96 -25.56 -15.36 -10.75
C GLU A 96 -25.19 -13.94 -10.30
N LEU A 97 -23.90 -13.65 -10.09
CA LEU A 97 -23.41 -12.32 -9.72
C LEU A 97 -23.47 -11.32 -10.87
N LYS A 98 -23.63 -11.80 -12.12
CA LYS A 98 -23.68 -10.97 -13.34
C LYS A 98 -22.49 -10.00 -13.44
N ILE A 99 -21.30 -10.45 -13.05
CA ILE A 99 -20.05 -9.72 -13.30
C ILE A 99 -19.86 -9.66 -14.82
N THR A 100 -19.75 -8.47 -15.37
CA THR A 100 -19.60 -8.25 -16.81
C THR A 100 -18.13 -8.12 -17.20
N VAL A 101 -17.80 -8.24 -18.50
CA VAL A 101 -16.46 -7.92 -19.00
C VAL A 101 -16.09 -6.46 -18.72
N ARG A 102 -17.09 -5.57 -18.72
CA ARG A 102 -16.97 -4.16 -18.33
C ARG A 102 -16.53 -4.00 -16.88
N ASP A 103 -17.15 -4.74 -15.95
CA ASP A 103 -16.76 -4.73 -14.53
C ASP A 103 -15.31 -5.22 -14.35
N ILE A 104 -14.94 -6.29 -15.04
CA ILE A 104 -13.55 -6.83 -15.00
C ILE A 104 -12.56 -5.77 -15.50
N LEU A 105 -12.85 -5.11 -16.62
CA LEU A 105 -11.97 -4.09 -17.16
C LEU A 105 -11.86 -2.88 -16.22
N CYS A 106 -12.95 -2.44 -15.58
CA CYS A 106 -12.90 -1.36 -14.57
C CYS A 106 -12.02 -1.72 -13.37
N VAL A 107 -12.16 -2.93 -12.80
CA VAL A 107 -11.30 -3.32 -11.66
C VAL A 107 -9.84 -3.51 -12.08
N GLN A 108 -9.56 -3.93 -13.32
CA GLN A 108 -8.20 -3.98 -13.85
C GLN A 108 -7.60 -2.57 -14.01
N ILE A 109 -8.37 -1.60 -14.51
CA ILE A 109 -7.92 -0.20 -14.62
C ILE A 109 -7.65 0.38 -13.23
N ALA A 110 -8.55 0.16 -12.28
CA ALA A 110 -8.32 0.59 -10.90
C ALA A 110 -7.09 -0.07 -10.28
N GLY A 111 -6.92 -1.39 -10.47
CA GLY A 111 -5.72 -2.12 -10.02
C GLY A 111 -4.44 -1.60 -10.66
N LEU A 112 -4.48 -1.22 -11.93
CA LEU A 112 -3.36 -0.59 -12.63
C LEU A 112 -3.05 0.78 -12.04
N CYS A 113 -4.06 1.59 -11.75
CA CYS A 113 -3.90 3.00 -11.42
C CYS A 113 -3.80 3.31 -9.92
N HIS A 114 -3.96 2.33 -9.02
CA HIS A 114 -4.04 2.56 -7.56
C HIS A 114 -2.82 3.27 -6.96
N ASP A 115 -1.67 3.11 -7.61
CA ASP A 115 -0.36 3.61 -7.13
C ASP A 115 0.17 4.83 -7.90
N LEU A 116 -0.62 5.40 -8.81
CA LEU A 116 -0.22 6.56 -9.63
C LEU A 116 0.25 7.77 -8.80
N GLY A 117 -0.29 7.92 -7.59
CA GLY A 117 -0.06 9.05 -6.69
C GLY A 117 1.20 8.95 -5.83
N HIS A 118 1.88 7.79 -5.79
CA HIS A 118 3.11 7.66 -5.00
C HIS A 118 4.19 8.62 -5.46
N GLY A 119 4.85 9.31 -4.53
CA GLY A 119 5.97 10.21 -4.81
C GLY A 119 7.34 9.54 -4.68
N PRO A 120 8.44 10.33 -4.75
CA PRO A 120 9.80 9.86 -4.59
C PRO A 120 9.98 9.00 -3.33
N PHE A 121 10.50 7.79 -3.51
CA PHE A 121 10.70 6.79 -2.48
C PHE A 121 9.41 6.33 -1.78
N SER A 122 8.29 6.31 -2.52
CA SER A 122 7.01 5.76 -2.08
C SER A 122 6.52 6.37 -0.76
N HIS A 123 6.44 5.57 0.32
CA HIS A 123 5.88 6.01 1.60
C HIS A 123 6.73 7.06 2.34
N LEU A 124 7.98 7.25 1.92
CA LEU A 124 8.80 8.36 2.41
C LEU A 124 8.17 9.71 2.06
N PHE A 125 7.60 9.82 0.86
CA PHE A 125 7.12 11.10 0.35
C PHE A 125 5.89 11.59 1.10
N ASP A 126 4.81 10.80 1.15
CA ASP A 126 3.57 11.14 1.87
C ASP A 126 3.79 11.16 3.39
N GLN A 127 4.36 10.10 3.97
CA GLN A 127 4.36 9.93 5.43
C GLN A 127 5.50 10.64 6.16
N MET A 128 6.54 11.13 5.45
CA MET A 128 7.69 11.79 6.09
C MET A 128 8.00 13.16 5.49
N PHE A 129 8.09 13.28 4.16
CA PHE A 129 8.48 14.54 3.52
C PHE A 129 7.31 15.54 3.51
N ILE A 130 6.15 15.18 2.95
CA ILE A 130 4.97 16.07 2.88
C ILE A 130 4.46 16.40 4.28
N ASP A 131 4.33 15.41 5.18
CA ASP A 131 3.98 15.59 6.60
C ASP A 131 4.80 16.69 7.30
N GLN A 132 6.07 16.90 6.88
CA GLN A 132 6.96 17.90 7.46
C GLN A 132 7.10 19.18 6.59
N ALA A 133 6.96 19.08 5.27
CA ALA A 133 7.10 20.22 4.35
C ALA A 133 5.82 21.08 4.29
N CYS A 134 4.65 20.45 4.46
CA CYS A 134 3.34 21.07 4.38
C CYS A 134 2.57 20.80 5.68
N GLU A 135 2.74 21.64 6.70
CA GLU A 135 2.06 21.44 7.98
C GLU A 135 0.53 21.51 7.84
N ASN A 136 -0.18 20.54 8.43
CA ASN A 136 -1.65 20.45 8.52
C ASN A 136 -2.40 20.12 7.23
N GLU A 137 -1.75 19.47 6.26
CA GLU A 137 -2.39 19.01 5.03
C GLU A 137 -2.73 17.52 5.11
N ASP A 138 -3.99 17.15 4.83
CA ASP A 138 -4.42 15.75 4.73
C ASP A 138 -4.16 15.24 3.30
N TRP A 139 -2.88 15.10 2.96
CA TRP A 139 -2.44 14.58 1.65
C TRP A 139 -2.05 13.10 1.77
N THR A 140 -2.54 12.27 0.85
CA THR A 140 -2.17 10.86 0.79
C THR A 140 -1.95 10.43 -0.65
N HIS A 141 -1.14 9.38 -0.85
CA HIS A 141 -0.89 8.86 -2.19
C HIS A 141 -2.19 8.36 -2.85
N GLU A 142 -3.19 7.87 -2.10
CA GLU A 142 -4.48 7.45 -2.68
C GLU A 142 -5.25 8.64 -3.29
N LYS A 143 -5.27 9.80 -2.63
CA LYS A 143 -5.87 11.03 -3.19
C LYS A 143 -5.11 11.47 -4.45
N ALA A 144 -3.79 11.46 -4.38
CA ALA A 144 -2.95 11.80 -5.53
C ALA A 144 -3.09 10.79 -6.68
N SER A 145 -3.37 9.50 -6.41
CA SER A 145 -3.64 8.49 -7.45
C SER A 145 -4.91 8.81 -8.21
N LEU A 146 -5.95 9.25 -7.50
CA LEU A 146 -7.21 9.70 -8.11
C LEU A 146 -6.99 10.95 -8.98
N GLU A 147 -6.27 11.95 -8.47
CA GLU A 147 -5.95 13.17 -9.22
C GLU A 147 -5.09 12.89 -10.45
N MET A 148 -4.04 12.07 -10.30
CA MET A 148 -3.18 11.64 -11.40
C MET A 148 -3.95 10.80 -12.41
N PHE A 149 -4.88 9.96 -11.99
CA PHE A 149 -5.74 9.19 -12.88
C PHE A 149 -6.64 10.10 -13.72
N ARG A 150 -7.31 11.08 -13.10
CA ARG A 150 -8.12 12.08 -13.81
C ARG A 150 -7.29 12.86 -14.81
N TYR A 151 -6.11 13.32 -14.40
CA TYR A 151 -5.17 14.01 -15.27
C TYR A 151 -4.73 13.14 -16.45
N LEU A 152 -4.35 11.88 -16.20
CA LEU A 152 -3.95 10.91 -17.22
C LEU A 152 -5.07 10.70 -18.24
N VAL A 153 -6.32 10.50 -17.79
CA VAL A 153 -7.49 10.28 -18.66
C VAL A 153 -7.75 11.50 -19.53
N HIS A 154 -7.71 12.71 -18.95
CA HIS A 154 -7.93 13.96 -19.66
C HIS A 154 -6.82 14.23 -20.69
N GLU A 155 -5.56 14.25 -20.23
CA GLU A 155 -4.41 14.67 -21.05
C GLU A 155 -4.15 13.75 -22.24
N ASN A 156 -4.41 12.46 -22.08
CA ASN A 156 -4.20 11.48 -23.13
C ASN A 156 -5.49 11.17 -23.92
N ASN A 157 -6.55 11.97 -23.73
CA ASN A 157 -7.85 11.83 -24.40
C ASN A 157 -8.38 10.38 -24.37
N LEU A 158 -8.42 9.76 -23.18
CA LEU A 158 -8.75 8.34 -23.04
C LEU A 158 -10.26 8.06 -23.00
N LYS A 159 -11.12 9.04 -22.70
CA LYS A 159 -12.58 8.82 -22.63
C LYS A 159 -13.15 8.19 -23.92
N PRO A 160 -12.84 8.66 -25.14
CA PRO A 160 -13.28 8.02 -26.38
C PRO A 160 -12.79 6.56 -26.53
N GLU A 161 -11.56 6.27 -26.12
CA GLU A 161 -10.97 4.93 -26.19
C GLU A 161 -11.61 3.97 -25.19
N MET A 162 -11.93 4.46 -23.99
CA MET A 162 -12.70 3.71 -22.99
C MET A 162 -14.10 3.37 -23.53
N LYS A 163 -14.80 4.35 -24.13
CA LYS A 163 -16.11 4.12 -24.79
C LYS A 163 -16.00 3.10 -25.93
N LYS A 164 -14.96 3.19 -26.77
CA LYS A 164 -14.67 2.22 -27.85
C LYS A 164 -14.48 0.79 -27.32
N CYS A 165 -13.94 0.65 -26.10
CA CYS A 165 -13.76 -0.63 -25.43
C CYS A 165 -15.02 -1.13 -24.68
N GLY A 166 -16.14 -0.41 -24.77
CA GLY A 166 -17.42 -0.80 -24.18
C GLY A 166 -17.64 -0.33 -22.74
N LEU A 167 -16.86 0.65 -22.26
CA LEU A 167 -17.14 1.31 -20.98
C LEU A 167 -18.24 2.36 -21.16
N ASN A 168 -19.14 2.45 -20.19
CA ASN A 168 -20.16 3.49 -20.07
C ASN A 168 -19.59 4.68 -19.30
N ILE A 169 -19.23 5.73 -20.03
CA ILE A 169 -18.72 6.99 -19.48
C ILE A 169 -19.71 8.07 -19.81
N LYS A 170 -20.28 8.71 -18.78
CA LYS A 170 -21.14 9.88 -18.96
C LYS A 170 -20.27 11.07 -19.38
N ASP A 171 -20.78 11.89 -20.29
CA ASP A 171 -20.11 13.13 -20.64
C ASP A 171 -20.28 14.12 -19.48
N ASP A 172 -19.21 14.84 -19.15
CA ASP A 172 -19.25 15.84 -18.09
C ASP A 172 -20.25 16.93 -18.52
N GLN A 173 -21.21 17.26 -17.66
CA GLN A 173 -22.17 18.34 -17.94
C GLN A 173 -21.55 19.75 -17.78
N GLU A 174 -20.25 19.87 -17.53
CA GLU A 174 -19.61 21.13 -17.12
C GLU A 174 -19.04 21.99 -18.27
N ASP A 175 -19.00 21.51 -19.52
CA ASP A 175 -18.45 22.30 -20.65
C ASP A 175 -19.50 23.15 -21.41
N LYS A 176 -20.63 23.53 -20.80
CA LYS A 176 -21.69 24.31 -21.46
C LYS A 176 -22.14 25.60 -20.76
N GLU A 177 -21.50 26.02 -19.68
CA GLU A 177 -21.88 27.28 -19.01
C GLU A 177 -21.09 28.52 -19.45
N ASP A 178 -19.99 28.38 -20.20
CA ASP A 178 -19.17 29.54 -20.61
C ASP A 178 -19.60 30.25 -21.92
N ASP A 179 -20.69 29.80 -22.57
CA ASP A 179 -21.17 30.39 -23.85
C ASP A 179 -22.57 31.05 -23.75
N GLN A 180 -23.11 31.25 -22.55
CA GLN A 180 -24.40 31.95 -22.35
C GLN A 180 -24.33 33.23 -21.50
N GLU A 181 -23.15 33.84 -21.35
CA GLU A 181 -23.00 35.14 -20.67
C GLU A 181 -22.93 36.35 -21.63
N ASN A 182 -23.22 36.18 -22.92
CA ASN A 182 -23.36 37.29 -23.87
C ASN A 182 -24.71 37.22 -24.60
N LYS A 183 -25.80 37.55 -23.88
CA LYS A 183 -27.05 38.14 -24.40
C LYS A 183 -28.13 38.23 -23.30
N LYS A 184 -27.89 39.04 -22.26
CA LYS A 184 -28.97 39.54 -21.39
C LYS A 184 -28.68 40.96 -20.92
N ASP A 185 -28.57 41.88 -21.88
CA ASP A 185 -29.01 43.25 -21.69
C ASP A 185 -30.19 43.45 -22.62
N ASP A 186 -31.39 43.34 -22.07
CA ASP A 186 -32.52 44.23 -22.34
C ASP A 186 -33.83 43.63 -21.83
N GLN A 187 -34.53 44.46 -21.05
CA GLN A 187 -35.94 44.39 -20.64
C GLN A 187 -36.24 43.72 -19.29
N GLU A 188 -36.02 44.52 -18.25
CA GLU A 188 -37.01 44.70 -17.19
C GLU A 188 -38.35 45.17 -17.79
N ASP A 189 -39.44 44.56 -17.30
CA ASP A 189 -40.79 45.11 -17.11
C ASP A 189 -41.89 44.14 -17.57
N LYS A 190 -42.42 43.35 -16.62
CA LYS A 190 -43.82 43.50 -16.15
C LYS A 190 -44.19 42.42 -15.15
N LYS A 191 -44.79 42.92 -14.07
CA LYS A 191 -45.42 42.23 -12.95
C LYS A 191 -46.66 41.43 -13.35
N ASP A 192 -46.94 40.47 -12.46
CA ASP A 192 -48.25 39.97 -12.01
C ASP A 192 -49.23 39.51 -13.09
N ASP A 193 -49.48 38.20 -13.16
CA ASP A 193 -50.81 37.66 -12.84
C ASP A 193 -50.91 36.15 -13.09
N GLN A 194 -51.66 35.50 -12.19
CA GLN A 194 -52.39 34.25 -12.35
C GLN A 194 -51.65 32.92 -12.12
N GLU A 195 -51.70 32.52 -10.85
CA GLU A 195 -52.21 31.21 -10.44
C GLU A 195 -53.35 30.76 -11.35
N ASP A 196 -53.14 29.70 -12.12
CA ASP A 196 -54.08 28.59 -12.36
C ASP A 196 -53.65 27.80 -13.59
N LYS A 197 -52.97 26.68 -13.33
CA LYS A 197 -53.04 25.40 -14.07
C LYS A 197 -52.10 24.39 -13.39
N LYS A 198 -52.44 24.06 -12.14
CA LYS A 198 -52.15 22.74 -11.59
C LYS A 198 -53.20 21.78 -12.14
N GLY A 199 -52.78 20.91 -13.03
CA GLY A 199 -53.62 19.87 -13.60
C GLY A 199 -53.06 19.46 -14.95
N GLU A 200 -52.57 18.23 -15.02
CA GLU A 200 -52.16 17.53 -16.25
C GLU A 200 -50.77 17.88 -16.81
N GLN A 201 -49.72 17.59 -16.03
CA GLN A 201 -48.45 17.09 -16.57
C GLN A 201 -47.55 16.41 -15.50
N GLU A 202 -48.13 15.91 -14.41
CA GLU A 202 -47.48 14.95 -13.53
C GLU A 202 -47.88 13.56 -14.03
N ASP A 203 -47.11 12.98 -14.96
CA ASP A 203 -47.12 11.51 -15.22
C ASP A 203 -46.08 11.02 -16.25
N LYS A 204 -45.04 11.81 -16.60
CA LYS A 204 -43.95 11.34 -17.50
C LYS A 204 -42.57 11.95 -17.24
N LYS A 205 -42.13 12.02 -15.98
CA LYS A 205 -40.74 12.33 -15.63
C LYS A 205 -40.33 11.60 -14.36
N ASP A 206 -40.20 10.27 -14.41
CA ASP A 206 -39.48 9.50 -13.38
C ASP A 206 -39.00 8.12 -13.90
N ASP A 207 -38.66 8.04 -15.20
CA ASP A 207 -38.05 6.84 -15.82
C ASP A 207 -36.73 7.19 -16.56
N GLN A 208 -35.91 8.09 -16.02
CA GLN A 208 -34.49 8.12 -16.40
C GLN A 208 -33.78 7.07 -15.53
N GLU A 209 -33.63 5.86 -16.06
CA GLU A 209 -32.84 4.79 -15.43
C GLU A 209 -31.50 5.33 -14.92
N ASP A 210 -31.24 5.15 -13.62
CA ASP A 210 -29.94 5.35 -12.98
C ASP A 210 -28.88 4.45 -13.63
N GLU A 211 -28.32 4.88 -14.76
CA GLU A 211 -27.27 4.15 -15.45
C GLU A 211 -25.95 4.20 -14.67
N GLU A 212 -25.34 3.03 -14.44
CA GLU A 212 -24.00 2.88 -13.84
C GLU A 212 -22.94 3.63 -14.68
N ASP A 213 -22.07 4.39 -14.01
CA ASP A 213 -20.95 5.12 -14.62
C ASP A 213 -19.62 4.43 -14.28
N ASP A 214 -18.90 4.00 -15.32
CA ASP A 214 -17.65 3.26 -15.18
C ASP A 214 -16.47 4.12 -14.75
N LEU A 215 -16.45 5.40 -15.14
CA LEU A 215 -15.38 6.30 -14.74
C LEU A 215 -15.52 6.59 -13.23
N VAL A 216 -16.74 6.88 -12.78
CA VAL A 216 -17.04 7.05 -11.35
C VAL A 216 -16.69 5.80 -10.55
N PHE A 217 -17.01 4.60 -11.07
CA PHE A 217 -16.66 3.36 -10.40
C PHE A 217 -15.15 3.17 -10.24
N ILE A 218 -14.36 3.44 -11.28
CA ILE A 218 -12.89 3.37 -11.22
C ILE A 218 -12.36 4.38 -10.19
N GLU A 219 -12.85 5.61 -10.21
CA GLU A 219 -12.46 6.65 -9.24
C GLU A 219 -12.77 6.25 -7.80
N GLU A 220 -13.94 5.66 -7.55
CA GLU A 220 -14.33 5.17 -6.23
C GLU A 220 -13.50 3.97 -5.75
N LEU A 221 -12.97 3.14 -6.67
CA LEU A 221 -12.02 2.07 -6.34
C LEU A 221 -10.63 2.59 -5.97
N LEU A 222 -10.21 3.72 -6.56
CA LEU A 222 -8.93 4.37 -6.29
C LEU A 222 -8.97 5.20 -4.99
N GLY A 223 -10.11 5.84 -4.71
CA GLY A 223 -10.30 6.77 -3.62
C GLY A 223 -11.30 6.31 -2.55
N LYS A 224 -12.00 7.29 -1.99
CA LYS A 224 -13.16 7.11 -1.11
C LYS A 224 -14.45 7.39 -1.88
N PRO A 225 -15.64 7.03 -1.36
CA PRO A 225 -16.90 7.46 -1.95
C PRO A 225 -16.92 8.99 -2.19
N LEU A 226 -17.36 9.43 -3.37
CA LEU A 226 -17.35 10.85 -3.77
C LEU A 226 -18.29 11.74 -2.92
N LYS A 227 -19.21 11.15 -2.14
CA LYS A 227 -20.07 11.86 -1.18
C LYS A 227 -19.79 11.36 0.24
N GLU A 228 -18.90 12.03 0.98
CA GLU A 228 -18.85 11.92 2.44
C GLU A 228 -20.04 12.69 3.04
N ASN A 229 -21.26 12.15 2.97
CA ASN A 229 -22.35 12.70 3.78
C ASN A 229 -22.07 12.33 5.26
N LYS A 230 -21.84 13.33 6.11
CA LYS A 230 -21.55 13.12 7.55
C LYS A 230 -22.73 12.54 8.35
N ASN A 231 -23.88 12.33 7.71
CA ASN A 231 -25.13 11.84 8.29
C ASN A 231 -25.66 10.54 7.63
N VAL A 232 -24.85 9.82 6.86
CA VAL A 232 -25.26 8.54 6.25
C VAL A 232 -25.35 7.47 7.33
N SER A 233 -26.53 6.84 7.48
CA SER A 233 -26.69 5.71 8.40
C SER A 233 -25.87 4.52 7.90
N LYS A 234 -25.48 3.58 8.77
CA LYS A 234 -24.73 2.37 8.39
C LYS A 234 -25.44 1.49 7.33
N ALA A 235 -26.72 1.77 7.06
CA ALA A 235 -27.56 1.06 6.08
C ALA A 235 -27.52 1.65 4.66
N ASP A 236 -26.99 2.86 4.48
CA ASP A 236 -27.06 3.56 3.20
C ASP A 236 -25.80 3.29 2.36
N TRP A 237 -26.00 2.83 1.13
CA TRP A 237 -24.92 2.51 0.19
C TRP A 237 -24.20 3.80 -0.28
N PRO A 238 -22.90 3.99 0.00
CA PRO A 238 -22.24 5.28 -0.18
C PRO A 238 -21.69 5.49 -1.60
N TYR A 239 -21.66 4.45 -2.44
CA TYR A 239 -21.04 4.47 -3.76
C TYR A 239 -22.08 4.70 -4.86
N LYS A 240 -21.66 5.34 -5.95
CA LYS A 240 -22.51 5.62 -7.11
C LYS A 240 -22.14 4.82 -8.34
N GLY A 241 -20.86 4.45 -8.51
CA GLY A 241 -20.36 3.81 -9.71
C GLY A 241 -20.97 2.43 -9.96
N ARG A 242 -21.34 1.74 -8.88
CA ARG A 242 -22.08 0.47 -8.89
C ARG A 242 -23.10 0.42 -7.77
N LYS A 243 -24.18 -0.33 -7.99
CA LYS A 243 -25.22 -0.60 -6.97
C LYS A 243 -24.71 -1.59 -5.91
N VAL A 244 -25.41 -1.63 -4.77
CA VAL A 244 -25.05 -2.45 -3.60
C VAL A 244 -24.94 -3.95 -3.91
N GLU A 245 -25.64 -4.45 -4.94
CA GLU A 245 -25.59 -5.85 -5.36
C GLU A 245 -24.22 -6.29 -5.88
N LYS A 246 -23.37 -5.32 -6.25
CA LYS A 246 -21.98 -5.48 -6.71
C LYS A 246 -20.95 -4.96 -5.68
N SER A 247 -21.34 -4.80 -4.42
CA SER A 247 -20.45 -4.26 -3.36
C SER A 247 -19.12 -4.99 -3.22
N PHE A 248 -19.10 -6.29 -3.46
CA PHE A 248 -17.90 -7.12 -3.40
C PHE A 248 -16.80 -6.71 -4.39
N LEU A 249 -17.11 -5.97 -5.47
CA LEU A 249 -16.09 -5.49 -6.40
C LEU A 249 -15.16 -4.45 -5.76
N TYR A 250 -15.65 -3.68 -4.79
CA TYR A 250 -14.86 -2.70 -4.03
C TYR A 250 -13.86 -3.34 -3.06
N GLU A 251 -13.91 -4.67 -2.90
CA GLU A 251 -12.99 -5.43 -2.05
C GLU A 251 -11.82 -6.03 -2.85
N ILE A 252 -11.80 -5.89 -4.18
CA ILE A 252 -10.79 -6.52 -5.03
C ILE A 252 -9.46 -5.76 -5.00
N VAL A 253 -9.48 -4.47 -5.31
CA VAL A 253 -8.24 -3.66 -5.50
C VAL A 253 -7.69 -3.17 -4.17
N SER A 254 -8.55 -2.60 -3.33
CA SER A 254 -8.16 -2.06 -2.03
C SER A 254 -9.28 -2.32 -1.02
N ASN A 255 -9.13 -3.36 -0.22
CA ASN A 255 -10.14 -3.79 0.72
C ASN A 255 -10.03 -3.03 2.04
N LYS A 256 -10.80 -1.95 2.17
CA LYS A 256 -10.77 -1.09 3.38
C LYS A 256 -11.32 -1.78 4.64
N LEU A 257 -11.99 -2.94 4.53
CA LEU A 257 -12.53 -3.69 5.67
C LEU A 257 -11.42 -4.45 6.41
N ASN A 258 -10.61 -5.22 5.70
CA ASN A 258 -9.64 -6.14 6.30
C ASN A 258 -8.26 -6.17 5.62
N GLY A 259 -8.06 -5.46 4.50
CA GLY A 259 -6.80 -5.43 3.76
C GLY A 259 -6.43 -6.75 3.07
N ILE A 260 -7.44 -7.59 2.76
CA ILE A 260 -7.31 -8.75 1.89
C ILE A 260 -7.72 -8.32 0.49
N ASP A 261 -6.73 -7.93 -0.31
CA ASP A 261 -6.88 -7.38 -1.65
C ASP A 261 -5.72 -7.79 -2.55
N VAL A 262 -5.89 -7.58 -3.86
CA VAL A 262 -4.89 -7.97 -4.86
C VAL A 262 -3.63 -7.11 -4.84
N ASP A 263 -3.70 -5.89 -4.30
CA ASP A 263 -2.52 -5.08 -3.95
C ASP A 263 -1.62 -5.86 -2.97
N THR A 264 -2.20 -6.30 -1.86
CA THR A 264 -1.50 -7.13 -0.86
C THR A 264 -0.94 -8.42 -1.43
N PHE A 265 -1.69 -9.06 -2.32
CA PHE A 265 -1.25 -10.34 -2.90
C PHE A 265 -0.03 -10.15 -3.81
N ASP A 266 0.03 -9.07 -4.59
CA ASP A 266 1.18 -8.78 -5.43
C ASP A 266 2.40 -8.38 -4.59
N TYR A 267 2.29 -7.36 -3.73
CA TYR A 267 3.48 -6.85 -3.05
C TYR A 267 4.07 -7.90 -2.10
N VAL A 268 3.25 -8.72 -1.42
CA VAL A 268 3.80 -9.79 -0.56
C VAL A 268 4.62 -10.78 -1.39
N ALA A 269 4.13 -11.19 -2.56
CA ALA A 269 4.88 -12.10 -3.42
C ALA A 269 6.12 -11.44 -4.03
N ARG A 270 5.97 -10.20 -4.52
CA ARG A 270 7.00 -9.44 -5.21
C ARG A 270 8.13 -9.00 -4.29
N ASP A 271 7.79 -8.41 -3.14
CA ASP A 271 8.78 -7.96 -2.16
C ASP A 271 9.56 -9.15 -1.63
N CYS A 272 8.89 -10.25 -1.25
CA CYS A 272 9.54 -11.48 -0.83
C CYS A 272 10.54 -11.98 -1.89
N HIS A 273 10.15 -12.02 -3.16
CA HIS A 273 11.03 -12.43 -4.25
C HIS A 273 12.29 -11.56 -4.34
N HIS A 274 12.15 -10.23 -4.35
CA HIS A 274 13.27 -9.30 -4.49
C HIS A 274 14.16 -9.23 -3.24
N LEU A 275 13.59 -9.50 -2.07
CA LEU A 275 14.32 -9.51 -0.80
C LEU A 275 14.98 -10.86 -0.49
N GLY A 276 14.68 -11.91 -1.26
CA GLY A 276 15.12 -13.27 -0.94
C GLY A 276 14.43 -13.85 0.30
N ILE A 277 13.26 -13.33 0.67
CA ILE A 277 12.45 -13.80 1.79
C ILE A 277 11.43 -14.80 1.23
N LYS A 278 11.22 -15.91 1.93
CA LYS A 278 10.23 -16.89 1.50
C LYS A 278 8.81 -16.37 1.73
N ASN A 279 8.02 -16.28 0.67
CA ASN A 279 6.57 -16.08 0.76
C ASN A 279 5.87 -17.43 1.04
N ASN A 280 5.08 -17.49 2.11
CA ASN A 280 4.30 -18.69 2.48
C ASN A 280 2.81 -18.59 2.14
N PHE A 281 2.37 -17.48 1.54
CA PHE A 281 1.01 -17.25 1.09
C PHE A 281 0.82 -17.63 -0.38
N ASP A 282 -0.18 -18.45 -0.66
CA ASP A 282 -0.57 -18.87 -2.00
C ASP A 282 -1.86 -18.14 -2.41
N HIS A 283 -1.72 -17.04 -3.15
CA HIS A 283 -2.84 -16.25 -3.64
C HIS A 283 -3.65 -16.97 -4.73
N LEU A 284 -3.01 -17.82 -5.55
CA LEU A 284 -3.71 -18.61 -6.58
C LEU A 284 -4.64 -19.65 -5.95
N ARG A 285 -4.19 -20.25 -4.84
CA ARG A 285 -5.05 -21.11 -4.02
C ARG A 285 -6.20 -20.31 -3.40
N TYR A 286 -5.92 -19.12 -2.85
CA TYR A 286 -6.96 -18.25 -2.30
C TYR A 286 -8.05 -17.95 -3.35
N PHE A 287 -7.68 -17.57 -4.57
CA PHE A 287 -8.63 -17.30 -5.67
C PHE A 287 -9.57 -18.48 -5.95
N LYS A 288 -9.03 -19.71 -6.00
CA LYS A 288 -9.84 -20.94 -6.22
C LYS A 288 -10.91 -21.16 -5.15
N PHE A 289 -10.72 -20.58 -3.96
CA PHE A 289 -11.63 -20.71 -2.81
C PHE A 289 -12.32 -19.40 -2.45
N ALA A 290 -12.17 -18.34 -3.26
CA ALA A 290 -12.89 -17.10 -3.08
C ALA A 290 -14.32 -17.24 -3.62
N ARG A 291 -15.30 -16.78 -2.85
CA ARG A 291 -16.72 -16.70 -3.23
C ARG A 291 -17.33 -15.42 -2.72
N VAL A 292 -18.37 -14.94 -3.37
CA VAL A 292 -19.21 -13.87 -2.86
C VAL A 292 -20.28 -14.46 -1.95
N VAL A 293 -20.34 -13.98 -0.71
CA VAL A 293 -21.23 -14.46 0.35
C VAL A 293 -22.14 -13.35 0.86
N LYS A 294 -23.30 -13.75 1.40
CA LYS A 294 -24.20 -12.87 2.14
C LYS A 294 -23.91 -12.97 3.64
N VAL A 295 -23.91 -11.85 4.34
CA VAL A 295 -23.69 -11.78 5.79
C VAL A 295 -24.98 -11.34 6.46
N ASP A 296 -25.33 -11.97 7.58
CA ASP A 296 -26.56 -11.63 8.29
C ASP A 296 -26.52 -10.18 8.77
N LYS A 297 -27.64 -9.46 8.61
CA LYS A 297 -27.79 -8.03 8.99
C LYS A 297 -26.88 -7.06 8.23
N ASP A 298 -26.18 -7.51 7.18
CA ASP A 298 -25.46 -6.64 6.24
C ASP A 298 -26.14 -6.73 4.85
N PRO A 299 -26.65 -5.60 4.30
CA PRO A 299 -27.26 -5.63 2.97
C PRO A 299 -26.24 -5.88 1.85
N ARG A 300 -24.94 -5.74 2.13
CA ARG A 300 -23.87 -5.90 1.15
C ARG A 300 -23.54 -7.37 0.93
N LYS A 301 -22.95 -7.64 -0.23
CA LYS A 301 -22.26 -8.89 -0.52
C LYS A 301 -20.75 -8.70 -0.33
N HIS A 302 -20.10 -9.71 0.23
CA HIS A 302 -18.68 -9.67 0.56
C HIS A 302 -17.91 -10.82 -0.09
N ILE A 303 -16.61 -10.62 -0.34
CA ILE A 303 -15.71 -11.71 -0.70
C ILE A 303 -15.42 -12.53 0.57
N GLY A 304 -15.89 -13.76 0.56
CA GLY A 304 -15.66 -14.77 1.60
C GLY A 304 -14.62 -15.80 1.16
N SER A 305 -13.78 -16.22 2.12
CA SER A 305 -12.83 -17.30 1.93
C SER A 305 -13.38 -18.63 2.45
N ARG A 306 -12.90 -19.74 1.92
CA ARG A 306 -13.25 -21.05 2.45
C ARG A 306 -12.69 -21.23 3.87
N ASP A 307 -13.47 -21.75 4.81
CA ASP A 307 -13.07 -22.00 6.22
C ASP A 307 -11.65 -22.60 6.40
N LYS A 308 -11.29 -23.60 5.61
CA LYS A 308 -9.98 -24.27 5.65
C LYS A 308 -8.80 -23.42 5.18
N GLU A 309 -9.05 -22.28 4.53
CA GLU A 309 -8.00 -21.37 4.02
C GLU A 309 -7.50 -20.40 5.08
N ILE A 310 -8.03 -20.49 6.31
CA ILE A 310 -7.64 -19.60 7.40
C ILE A 310 -6.12 -19.57 7.65
N TRP A 311 -5.45 -20.72 7.55
CA TRP A 311 -3.99 -20.78 7.69
C TRP A 311 -3.24 -20.13 6.53
N ASN A 312 -3.78 -20.20 5.31
CA ASN A 312 -3.21 -19.50 4.16
C ASN A 312 -3.31 -17.99 4.37
N LEU A 313 -4.45 -17.48 4.88
CA LEU A 313 -4.60 -16.08 5.24
C LEU A 313 -3.66 -15.66 6.38
N TYR A 314 -3.51 -16.47 7.44
CA TYR A 314 -2.51 -16.20 8.48
C TYR A 314 -1.09 -16.12 7.92
N ASN A 315 -0.72 -16.97 6.95
CA ASN A 315 0.58 -16.88 6.28
C ASN A 315 0.74 -15.56 5.53
N MET A 316 -0.33 -15.02 4.91
CA MET A 316 -0.29 -13.71 4.26
C MET A 316 0.03 -12.61 5.27
N PHE A 317 -0.70 -12.56 6.38
CA PHE A 317 -0.51 -11.53 7.40
C PHE A 317 0.82 -11.67 8.13
N HIS A 318 1.27 -12.90 8.37
CA HIS A 318 2.60 -13.17 8.90
C HIS A 318 3.69 -12.67 7.94
N SER A 319 3.55 -12.95 6.64
CA SER A 319 4.52 -12.49 5.64
C SER A 319 4.53 -10.96 5.53
N ARG A 320 3.35 -10.33 5.56
CA ARG A 320 3.20 -8.87 5.61
C ARG A 320 3.87 -8.27 6.84
N ASN A 321 3.67 -8.85 8.02
CA ASN A 321 4.35 -8.39 9.24
C ASN A 321 5.86 -8.57 9.13
N LEU A 322 6.33 -9.72 8.65
CA LEU A 322 7.76 -9.98 8.46
C LEU A 322 8.41 -8.92 7.55
N LEU A 323 7.77 -8.60 6.42
CA LEU A 323 8.21 -7.53 5.52
C LEU A 323 8.23 -6.16 6.25
N TYR A 324 7.16 -5.85 6.98
CA TYR A 324 7.06 -4.61 7.74
C TYR A 324 8.19 -4.46 8.76
N ARG A 325 8.44 -5.49 9.59
CA ARG A 325 9.41 -5.46 10.68
C ARG A 325 10.84 -5.53 10.20
N GLU A 326 11.16 -6.48 9.33
CA GLU A 326 12.54 -6.78 8.93
C GLU A 326 13.01 -5.84 7.81
N VAL A 327 12.12 -5.23 7.05
CA VAL A 327 12.48 -4.46 5.84
C VAL A 327 12.12 -2.99 5.99
N CYS A 328 10.81 -2.70 6.06
CA CYS A 328 10.32 -1.32 6.11
C CYS A 328 10.79 -0.59 7.38
N HIS A 329 10.84 -1.32 8.50
CA HIS A 329 11.30 -0.83 9.80
C HIS A 329 12.59 -1.49 10.27
N HIS A 330 13.46 -1.93 9.36
CA HIS A 330 14.82 -2.29 9.74
C HIS A 330 15.54 -1.09 10.37
N GLU A 331 16.41 -1.30 11.36
CA GLU A 331 17.14 -0.21 12.04
C GLU A 331 18.02 0.61 11.08
N VAL A 332 18.54 -0.03 10.03
CA VAL A 332 19.36 0.59 8.97
C VAL A 332 18.49 1.27 7.89
N THR A 333 17.18 1.03 7.87
CA THR A 333 16.24 1.75 6.99
C THR A 333 16.05 3.22 7.45
N ASN A 334 16.78 3.66 8.49
CA ASN A 334 16.97 5.06 8.86
C ASN A 334 17.51 5.95 7.73
N VAL A 335 18.04 5.35 6.66
CA VAL A 335 18.42 6.04 5.44
C VAL A 335 17.26 6.86 4.86
N GLN A 336 16.01 6.43 5.09
CA GLN A 336 14.82 7.18 4.72
C GLN A 336 14.72 8.53 5.46
N ILE A 337 15.17 8.60 6.71
CA ILE A 337 15.22 9.86 7.48
C ILE A 337 16.25 10.81 6.84
N MET A 338 17.39 10.29 6.41
CA MET A 338 18.42 11.07 5.73
C MET A 338 17.95 11.58 4.36
N ILE A 339 17.30 10.72 3.56
CA ILE A 339 16.71 11.12 2.28
C ILE A 339 15.67 12.22 2.53
N LYS A 340 14.76 12.04 3.49
CA LYS A 340 13.79 13.07 3.88
C LYS A 340 14.47 14.39 4.26
N ASP A 341 15.48 14.37 5.12
CA ASP A 341 16.22 15.58 5.52
C ASP A 341 16.90 16.26 4.31
N ALA A 342 17.45 15.47 3.38
CA ALA A 342 18.03 15.98 2.13
C ALA A 342 16.95 16.63 1.24
N LEU A 343 15.80 16.00 1.06
CA LEU A 343 14.69 16.55 0.28
C LEU A 343 14.15 17.85 0.88
N LEU A 344 13.99 17.91 2.21
CA LEU A 344 13.56 19.13 2.91
C LEU A 344 14.52 20.30 2.68
N LYS A 345 15.83 20.06 2.78
CA LYS A 345 16.85 21.09 2.50
C LYS A 345 16.92 21.48 1.03
N ALA A 346 16.54 20.59 0.12
CA ALA A 346 16.50 20.87 -1.31
C ALA A 346 15.15 21.41 -1.81
N ASN A 347 14.12 21.49 -0.96
CA ASN A 347 12.73 21.72 -1.38
C ASN A 347 12.57 22.98 -2.25
N ILE A 348 12.99 24.13 -1.73
CA ILE A 348 12.89 25.44 -2.42
C ILE A 348 13.94 25.60 -3.55
N HIS A 349 14.87 24.66 -3.67
CA HIS A 349 15.92 24.70 -4.67
C HIS A 349 15.68 23.70 -5.78
N THR A 350 14.67 22.83 -5.67
CA THR A 350 14.40 21.79 -6.66
C THR A 350 13.03 22.07 -7.25
N MET A 351 13.03 22.66 -8.44
CA MET A 351 11.83 23.18 -9.08
C MET A 351 11.37 22.28 -10.22
N PHE A 352 10.06 22.18 -10.38
CA PHE A 352 9.38 21.46 -11.45
C PHE A 352 8.45 22.43 -12.19
N LYS A 353 8.37 22.27 -13.51
CA LYS A 353 7.49 23.10 -14.35
C LYS A 353 6.13 22.45 -14.50
N ASP A 354 5.08 23.24 -14.29
CA ASP A 354 3.71 22.92 -14.72
C ASP A 354 3.57 23.05 -16.25
N LYS A 355 2.33 23.04 -16.76
CA LYS A 355 2.04 23.22 -18.19
C LYS A 355 2.35 24.62 -18.71
N ASP A 356 2.09 25.64 -17.90
CA ASP A 356 2.27 27.05 -18.26
C ASP A 356 3.71 27.53 -18.10
N GLY A 357 4.57 26.69 -17.53
CA GLY A 357 5.99 26.95 -17.32
C GLY A 357 6.30 27.60 -15.97
N HIS A 358 5.33 27.73 -15.07
CA HIS A 358 5.57 28.18 -13.70
C HIS A 358 6.40 27.16 -12.93
N LEU A 359 7.29 27.67 -12.06
CA LEU A 359 8.19 26.85 -11.26
C LEU A 359 7.57 26.57 -9.89
N LEU A 360 7.28 25.29 -9.64
CA LEU A 360 6.79 24.78 -8.36
C LEU A 360 7.93 24.10 -7.59
N THR A 361 7.97 24.29 -6.28
CA THR A 361 8.92 23.58 -5.40
C THR A 361 8.59 22.09 -5.36
N LEU A 362 9.52 21.28 -4.83
CA LEU A 362 9.31 19.83 -4.68
C LEU A 362 8.03 19.50 -3.91
N SER A 363 7.70 20.25 -2.85
CA SER A 363 6.48 20.05 -2.07
C SER A 363 5.23 20.61 -2.76
N ALA A 364 5.32 21.73 -3.46
CA ALA A 364 4.18 22.34 -4.16
C ALA A 364 3.81 21.59 -5.45
N ALA A 365 4.75 20.87 -6.05
CA ALA A 365 4.51 20.10 -7.26
C ALA A 365 3.45 18.99 -7.09
N LYS A 366 3.09 18.59 -5.87
CA LYS A 366 2.02 17.61 -5.62
C LYS A 366 0.63 18.14 -6.00
N ASP A 367 0.47 19.46 -6.10
CA ASP A 367 -0.79 20.14 -6.37
C ASP A 367 -1.02 20.39 -7.87
N ASP A 368 -0.05 20.05 -8.73
CA ASP A 368 -0.12 20.17 -10.18
C ASP A 368 0.34 18.87 -10.83
N MET A 369 -0.56 18.14 -11.49
CA MET A 369 -0.25 16.79 -11.99
C MET A 369 0.77 16.76 -13.14
N GLU A 370 0.94 17.86 -13.88
CA GLU A 370 1.98 17.98 -14.91
C GLU A 370 3.38 18.08 -14.27
N ALA A 371 3.52 18.91 -13.26
CA ALA A 371 4.72 19.00 -12.45
C ALA A 371 4.95 17.68 -11.70
N TYR A 372 3.92 17.13 -11.06
CA TYR A 372 3.99 15.91 -10.26
C TYR A 372 4.39 14.68 -11.08
N THR A 373 4.01 14.64 -12.36
CA THR A 373 4.46 13.60 -13.30
C THR A 373 5.98 13.51 -13.37
N LYS A 374 6.68 14.63 -13.17
CA LYS A 374 8.15 14.75 -13.23
C LYS A 374 8.82 14.49 -11.87
N VAL A 375 8.06 14.37 -10.79
CA VAL A 375 8.54 14.20 -9.42
C VAL A 375 8.71 12.70 -9.10
N THR A 376 9.97 12.23 -9.20
CA THR A 376 10.38 10.82 -9.04
C THR A 376 11.67 10.70 -8.22
N ASP A 377 12.17 9.49 -7.98
CA ASP A 377 13.39 9.23 -7.20
C ASP A 377 14.64 9.93 -7.77
N GLN A 378 14.62 10.25 -9.08
CA GLN A 378 15.65 11.01 -9.79
C GLN A 378 15.92 12.39 -9.17
N VAL A 379 15.01 12.89 -8.33
CA VAL A 379 15.24 14.10 -7.52
C VAL A 379 16.57 14.03 -6.74
N THR A 380 16.93 12.85 -6.22
CA THR A 380 18.18 12.67 -5.46
C THR A 380 19.42 12.71 -6.34
N GLU A 381 19.35 12.14 -7.54
CA GLU A 381 20.42 12.22 -8.54
C GLU A 381 20.65 13.66 -9.00
N LYS A 382 19.56 14.40 -9.27
CA LYS A 382 19.61 15.84 -9.61
C LYS A 382 20.28 16.67 -8.52
N ILE A 383 20.01 16.36 -7.25
CA ILE A 383 20.67 17.02 -6.12
C ILE A 383 22.15 16.67 -6.07
N LEU A 384 22.49 15.38 -6.16
CA LEU A 384 23.87 14.87 -6.13
C LEU A 384 24.75 15.49 -7.23
N GLN A 385 24.20 15.63 -8.44
CA GLN A 385 24.90 16.16 -9.62
C GLN A 385 24.89 17.68 -9.72
N SER A 386 24.13 18.39 -8.88
CA SER A 386 24.11 19.86 -8.90
C SER A 386 25.51 20.44 -8.62
N SER A 387 25.77 21.74 -8.78
CA SER A 387 27.07 22.35 -8.38
C SER A 387 26.90 23.63 -7.54
N GLY A 388 25.68 24.15 -7.44
CA GLY A 388 25.38 25.38 -6.70
C GLY A 388 25.38 25.20 -5.18
N GLU A 389 25.80 26.27 -4.48
CA GLU A 389 25.87 26.34 -3.01
C GLU A 389 24.49 26.10 -2.36
N ALA A 390 23.40 26.50 -3.03
CA ALA A 390 22.02 26.35 -2.55
C ALA A 390 21.63 24.90 -2.21
N ARG A 391 22.19 23.89 -2.88
CA ARG A 391 21.88 22.46 -2.62
C ARG A 391 22.99 21.73 -1.87
N LYS A 392 24.00 22.44 -1.37
CA LYS A 392 25.19 21.85 -0.75
C LYS A 392 24.86 20.97 0.46
N ASP A 393 24.06 21.48 1.41
CA ASP A 393 23.72 20.71 2.61
C ASP A 393 22.95 19.42 2.28
N SER A 394 22.00 19.52 1.35
CA SER A 394 21.22 18.36 0.88
C SER A 394 22.13 17.32 0.23
N ARG A 395 23.02 17.77 -0.66
CA ARG A 395 24.01 16.90 -1.32
C ARG A 395 24.96 16.25 -0.33
N MET A 396 25.46 16.98 0.66
CA MET A 396 26.32 16.43 1.71
C MET A 396 25.62 15.29 2.46
N ILE A 397 24.32 15.41 2.73
CA ILE A 397 23.55 14.31 3.34
C ILE A 397 23.49 13.10 2.39
N LEU A 398 23.17 13.29 1.12
CA LEU A 398 23.12 12.20 0.14
C LEU A 398 24.49 11.53 -0.08
N GLU A 399 25.58 12.30 -0.10
CA GLU A 399 26.95 11.78 -0.17
C GLU A 399 27.32 10.93 1.05
N ARG A 400 26.85 11.33 2.24
CA ARG A 400 27.01 10.51 3.45
C ARG A 400 26.30 9.17 3.31
N ILE A 401 25.09 9.15 2.75
CA ILE A 401 24.37 7.90 2.46
C ILE A 401 25.19 7.00 1.54
N MET A 402 25.74 7.56 0.44
CA MET A 402 26.56 6.80 -0.51
C MET A 402 27.84 6.24 0.13
N LYS A 403 28.43 6.96 1.09
CA LYS A 403 29.60 6.51 1.87
C LYS A 403 29.26 5.63 3.07
N ARG A 404 27.98 5.26 3.25
CA ARG A 404 27.44 4.52 4.39
C ARG A 404 27.67 5.17 5.76
N ASP A 405 27.85 6.49 5.77
CA ASP A 405 27.94 7.31 6.97
C ASP A 405 26.53 7.72 7.42
N LEU A 406 25.77 6.73 7.90
CA LEU A 406 24.36 6.88 8.24
C LEU A 406 24.14 7.52 9.61
N TYR A 407 22.92 7.99 9.86
CA TYR A 407 22.50 8.36 11.21
C TYR A 407 22.60 7.14 12.14
N LYS A 408 22.93 7.36 13.42
CA LYS A 408 23.14 6.28 14.39
C LYS A 408 21.88 6.07 15.21
N LEU A 409 21.36 4.83 15.29
CA LEU A 409 20.32 4.49 16.27
C LEU A 409 20.97 4.49 17.66
N VAL A 410 20.48 5.33 18.57
CA VAL A 410 21.05 5.50 19.92
C VAL A 410 20.11 5.09 21.04
N GLY A 411 18.84 4.83 20.74
CA GLY A 411 17.89 4.27 21.69
C GLY A 411 16.63 3.77 21.01
N GLU A 412 16.07 2.69 21.55
CA GLU A 412 14.79 2.13 21.15
C GLU A 412 13.91 1.95 22.40
N ALA A 413 12.64 2.34 22.30
CA ALA A 413 11.68 2.16 23.39
C ALA A 413 10.38 1.53 22.89
N LYS A 414 9.98 0.42 23.49
CA LYS A 414 8.73 -0.28 23.23
C LYS A 414 7.67 0.14 24.23
N VAL A 415 6.46 0.37 23.73
CA VAL A 415 5.32 0.68 24.58
C VAL A 415 4.86 -0.61 25.28
N ARG A 416 4.84 -0.64 26.63
CA ARG A 416 4.44 -1.83 27.39
C ARG A 416 3.01 -2.26 27.06
N LYS A 417 2.81 -3.58 26.98
CA LYS A 417 1.52 -4.22 26.69
C LYS A 417 0.45 -4.00 27.79
N HIS A 418 0.85 -3.58 29.00
CA HIS A 418 -0.07 -3.35 30.12
C HIS A 418 -0.32 -1.87 30.39
N GLU A 419 -1.31 -1.32 29.68
CA GLU A 419 -2.35 -0.41 30.21
C GLU A 419 -3.34 -0.09 29.06
N THR A 420 -3.90 -1.13 28.41
CA THR A 420 -5.29 -0.97 27.94
C THR A 420 -6.18 -1.29 29.14
N ILE A 421 -6.17 -0.40 30.12
CA ILE A 421 -7.33 -0.27 30.99
C ILE A 421 -8.41 0.20 29.98
N LEU A 422 -9.36 -0.65 29.59
CA LEU A 422 -10.72 -0.12 29.39
C LEU A 422 -10.94 0.63 30.69
N PRO A 423 -10.88 1.99 30.71
CA PRO A 423 -10.80 2.75 31.95
C PRO A 423 -11.73 2.09 32.94
N LYS A 424 -11.29 1.66 34.13
CA LYS A 424 -12.19 0.95 35.07
C LYS A 424 -13.50 1.73 35.24
N THR A 425 -13.40 3.05 35.11
CA THR A 425 -14.49 4.02 34.98
C THR A 425 -15.51 3.81 33.86
N ILE A 426 -15.17 3.22 32.69
CA ILE A 426 -16.13 2.89 31.63
C ILE A 426 -16.91 1.63 31.98
N ILE A 427 -16.24 0.56 32.45
CA ILE A 427 -16.92 -0.67 32.88
C ILE A 427 -17.77 -0.41 34.14
N GLU A 428 -17.27 0.37 35.08
CA GLU A 428 -17.99 0.77 36.29
C GLU A 428 -19.13 1.76 35.99
N ARG A 429 -18.95 2.75 35.09
CA ARG A 429 -20.07 3.62 34.65
C ARG A 429 -21.14 2.85 33.90
N LEU A 430 -20.76 1.92 33.02
CA LEU A 430 -21.74 1.10 32.31
C LEU A 430 -22.51 0.24 33.31
N LYS A 431 -21.84 -0.38 34.30
CA LYS A 431 -22.53 -1.11 35.38
C LYS A 431 -23.43 -0.24 36.26
N GLU A 432 -23.04 1.00 36.57
CA GLU A 432 -23.87 1.94 37.35
C GLU A 432 -25.05 2.51 36.56
N GLN A 433 -24.87 2.78 35.26
CA GLN A 433 -25.93 3.36 34.42
C GLN A 433 -26.96 2.33 33.95
N LEU A 434 -26.58 1.06 33.86
CA LEU A 434 -27.37 0.00 33.25
C LEU A 434 -28.21 -0.83 34.23
N LYS A 435 -28.19 -0.54 35.55
CA LYS A 435 -29.03 -1.15 36.61
C LYS A 435 -29.57 -2.54 36.26
N ASP A 436 -28.77 -3.60 36.42
CA ASP A 436 -29.08 -5.05 36.46
C ASP A 436 -30.13 -5.70 35.50
N ASP A 437 -30.81 -4.96 34.62
CA ASP A 437 -31.99 -5.45 33.87
C ASP A 437 -31.76 -5.60 32.35
N LEU A 438 -30.52 -5.44 31.85
CA LEU A 438 -30.26 -5.67 30.42
C LEU A 438 -30.02 -7.13 30.08
N THR A 439 -30.61 -7.52 28.97
CA THR A 439 -30.41 -8.82 28.36
C THR A 439 -29.00 -8.92 27.74
N LEU A 440 -28.50 -10.14 27.57
CA LEU A 440 -27.21 -10.42 26.93
C LEU A 440 -27.10 -9.79 25.52
N GLU A 441 -28.22 -9.71 24.78
CA GLU A 441 -28.26 -9.14 23.43
C GLU A 441 -28.08 -7.61 23.44
N GLU A 442 -28.64 -6.91 24.43
CA GLU A 442 -28.47 -5.45 24.57
C GLU A 442 -27.05 -5.10 25.05
N LEU A 443 -26.45 -5.94 25.89
CA LEU A 443 -25.04 -5.83 26.26
C LEU A 443 -24.12 -6.03 25.04
N GLU A 444 -24.44 -6.96 24.14
CA GLU A 444 -23.67 -7.17 22.91
C GLU A 444 -23.78 -5.99 21.94
N GLU A 445 -24.94 -5.35 21.81
CA GLU A 445 -25.10 -4.12 21.01
C GLU A 445 -24.30 -2.95 21.60
N ILE A 446 -24.36 -2.75 22.92
CA ILE A 446 -23.58 -1.72 23.62
C ILE A 446 -22.08 -2.02 23.50
N MET A 447 -21.67 -3.28 23.62
CA MET A 447 -20.28 -3.69 23.42
C MET A 447 -19.82 -3.47 21.97
N ASN A 448 -20.67 -3.70 20.97
CA ASN A 448 -20.37 -3.41 19.57
C ASN A 448 -20.22 -1.90 19.31
N GLY A 449 -21.09 -1.07 19.89
CA GLY A 449 -20.90 0.39 19.89
C GLY A 449 -19.62 0.82 20.61
N THR A 450 -19.29 0.15 21.71
CA THR A 450 -18.05 0.39 22.47
C THR A 450 -16.81 -0.07 21.69
N LEU A 451 -16.89 -1.16 20.92
CA LEU A 451 -15.85 -1.63 20.01
C LEU A 451 -15.61 -0.63 18.88
N GLU A 452 -16.67 -0.03 18.34
CA GLU A 452 -16.57 1.05 17.35
C GLU A 452 -15.88 2.30 17.96
N VAL A 453 -16.18 2.61 19.23
CA VAL A 453 -15.45 3.61 20.03
C VAL A 453 -13.99 3.20 20.25
N VAL A 454 -13.67 1.93 20.51
CA VAL A 454 -12.30 1.42 20.66
C VAL A 454 -11.51 1.49 19.34
N VAL A 455 -12.16 1.29 18.19
CA VAL A 455 -11.56 1.50 16.86
C VAL A 455 -11.24 2.99 16.65
N ARG A 456 -12.14 3.89 17.04
CA ARG A 456 -11.85 5.34 17.09
C ARG A 456 -10.73 5.65 18.10
N GLU A 457 -10.71 5.02 19.27
CA GLU A 457 -9.63 5.16 20.27
C GLU A 457 -8.28 4.66 19.74
N THR A 458 -8.25 3.70 18.82
CA THR A 458 -7.01 3.20 18.21
C THR A 458 -6.37 4.28 17.32
N GLN A 459 -7.18 5.04 16.58
CA GLN A 459 -6.71 6.26 15.92
C GLN A 459 -6.29 7.33 16.94
N VAL A 460 -7.08 7.54 18.01
CA VAL A 460 -6.72 8.45 19.11
C VAL A 460 -5.38 8.04 19.75
N LYS A 461 -5.06 6.75 19.90
CA LYS A 461 -3.77 6.25 20.40
C LYS A 461 -2.62 6.59 19.44
N LYS A 462 -2.82 6.47 18.12
CA LYS A 462 -1.85 6.90 17.08
C LYS A 462 -1.56 8.41 17.19
N TYR A 463 -2.61 9.24 17.25
CA TYR A 463 -2.46 10.69 17.43
C TYR A 463 -1.83 11.06 18.78
N LYS A 464 -2.16 10.31 19.85
CA LYS A 464 -1.58 10.49 21.19
C LYS A 464 -0.08 10.15 21.21
N LEU A 465 0.36 9.11 20.50
CA LEU A 465 1.78 8.78 20.41
C LEU A 465 2.54 9.84 19.59
N LYS A 466 2.02 10.27 18.42
CA LYS A 466 2.60 11.39 17.66
C LYS A 466 2.72 12.65 18.54
N GLY A 467 1.68 12.98 19.32
CA GLY A 467 1.69 14.07 20.30
C GLY A 467 2.77 13.90 21.37
N LYS A 468 2.84 12.73 22.02
CA LYS A 468 3.89 12.40 22.99
C LYS A 468 5.31 12.51 22.42
N VAL A 469 5.52 12.09 21.17
CA VAL A 469 6.82 12.23 20.50
C VAL A 469 7.14 13.69 20.18
N LYS A 470 6.15 14.51 19.82
CA LYS A 470 6.33 15.96 19.65
C LYS A 470 6.76 16.62 20.97
N ASP A 471 6.13 16.23 22.09
CA ASP A 471 6.50 16.68 23.43
C ASP A 471 7.91 16.22 23.82
N LEU A 472 8.24 14.95 23.58
CA LEU A 472 9.60 14.41 23.76
C LEU A 472 10.62 15.23 22.98
N LYS A 473 10.38 15.48 21.69
CA LYS A 473 11.27 16.30 20.86
C LYS A 473 11.50 17.66 21.50
N GLN A 474 10.45 18.32 21.99
CA GLN A 474 10.57 19.61 22.67
C GLN A 474 11.39 19.53 23.98
N GLN A 475 11.22 18.46 24.76
CA GLN A 475 12.01 18.22 25.96
C GLN A 475 13.48 17.96 25.64
N LEU A 476 13.79 17.19 24.59
CA LEU A 476 15.16 16.91 24.15
C LEU A 476 15.89 18.18 23.69
N LYS A 477 15.19 19.16 23.07
CA LYS A 477 15.83 20.44 22.65
C LYS A 477 16.54 21.15 23.79
N THR A 478 16.04 21.03 25.02
CA THR A 478 16.62 21.71 26.19
C THR A 478 17.96 21.15 26.65
N VAL A 479 18.40 19.99 26.12
CA VAL A 479 19.77 19.47 26.32
C VAL A 479 20.80 20.32 25.56
N LEU A 480 20.38 20.93 24.45
CA LEU A 480 21.23 21.77 23.63
C LEU A 480 21.35 23.19 24.20
N PRO A 481 22.51 23.85 24.04
CA PRO A 481 22.68 25.25 24.47
C PRO A 481 21.70 26.17 23.72
N SER A 482 21.31 27.30 24.32
CA SER A 482 20.25 28.19 23.82
C SER A 482 20.40 28.60 22.35
N GLY A 483 21.63 28.75 21.85
CA GLY A 483 21.91 29.07 20.44
C GLY A 483 21.64 27.94 19.44
N GLU A 484 21.65 26.69 19.90
CA GLU A 484 21.50 25.48 19.08
C GLU A 484 20.11 24.85 19.16
N GLN A 485 19.27 25.24 20.13
CA GLN A 485 17.93 24.68 20.31
C GLN A 485 17.04 24.86 19.07
N LYS A 486 17.23 25.95 18.32
CA LYS A 486 16.52 26.20 17.04
C LYS A 486 16.93 25.20 15.94
N LYS A 487 18.10 24.57 16.07
CA LYS A 487 18.67 23.59 15.14
C LYS A 487 18.59 22.17 15.69
N ALA A 488 17.75 21.89 16.70
CA ALA A 488 17.67 20.57 17.33
C ALA A 488 17.41 19.42 16.34
N ASN A 489 16.65 19.67 15.28
CA ASN A 489 16.39 18.69 14.22
C ASN A 489 17.65 18.33 13.40
N ASP A 490 18.75 19.08 13.49
CA ASP A 490 20.04 18.72 12.91
C ASP A 490 20.84 17.77 13.82
N TYR A 491 20.46 17.58 15.09
CA TYR A 491 21.17 16.74 16.07
C TYR A 491 20.55 15.35 16.22
N PHE A 492 19.22 15.28 16.34
CA PHE A 492 18.52 14.02 16.59
C PHE A 492 17.16 13.94 15.92
N GLU A 493 16.63 12.72 15.79
CA GLU A 493 15.25 12.43 15.34
C GLU A 493 14.64 11.32 16.21
N ALA A 494 13.44 11.56 16.74
CA ALA A 494 12.64 10.52 17.38
C ALA A 494 11.48 10.13 16.44
N VAL A 495 11.38 8.84 16.10
CA VAL A 495 10.41 8.31 15.13
C VAL A 495 9.52 7.26 15.80
N PRO A 496 8.19 7.46 15.82
CA PRO A 496 7.25 6.41 16.21
C PRO A 496 7.06 5.41 15.07
N ILE A 497 7.09 4.14 15.41
CA ILE A 497 6.82 2.99 14.54
C ILE A 497 5.63 2.27 15.14
N GLN A 498 4.61 1.96 14.33
CA GLN A 498 3.39 1.32 14.79
C GLN A 498 2.95 0.22 13.83
N GLU A 499 2.72 -0.97 14.35
CA GLU A 499 2.05 -2.07 13.63
C GLU A 499 0.58 -2.13 14.07
N VAL A 500 -0.37 -2.48 13.18
CA VAL A 500 -1.79 -2.62 13.58
C VAL A 500 -2.56 -3.71 12.82
N LYS A 501 -3.40 -4.38 13.62
CA LYS A 501 -4.69 -5.08 13.42
C LYS A 501 -4.61 -6.59 13.27
N ASP A 502 -5.47 -7.28 14.04
CA ASP A 502 -5.88 -8.65 13.74
C ASP A 502 -6.73 -8.58 12.48
N PRO A 503 -6.22 -9.08 11.36
CA PRO A 503 -6.90 -8.87 10.09
C PRO A 503 -7.92 -9.97 9.80
N ILE A 504 -7.94 -11.04 10.61
CA ILE A 504 -8.90 -12.14 10.47
C ILE A 504 -10.20 -11.85 11.21
N GLU A 505 -10.19 -10.95 12.18
CA GLU A 505 -11.39 -10.53 12.93
C GLU A 505 -12.51 -10.03 11.99
N TYR A 506 -12.14 -9.32 10.93
CA TYR A 506 -13.08 -8.76 9.93
C TYR A 506 -13.09 -9.55 8.61
N THR A 507 -12.63 -10.80 8.63
CA THR A 507 -12.65 -11.68 7.45
C THR A 507 -13.89 -12.55 7.48
N TYR A 508 -14.61 -12.58 6.34
CA TYR A 508 -15.72 -13.50 6.16
C TYR A 508 -15.27 -14.84 5.59
N PHE A 509 -15.80 -15.91 6.17
CA PHE A 509 -15.57 -17.29 5.76
C PHE A 509 -16.88 -17.98 5.36
N TYR A 510 -16.79 -19.06 4.59
CA TYR A 510 -17.91 -19.96 4.32
C TYR A 510 -17.50 -21.43 4.47
N ASP A 511 -18.50 -22.27 4.78
CA ASP A 511 -18.33 -23.72 4.93
C ASP A 511 -18.88 -24.49 3.72
N LYS A 512 -18.74 -25.83 3.70
CA LYS A 512 -19.12 -26.65 2.52
C LYS A 512 -20.61 -26.83 2.39
N LYS A 513 -21.29 -26.83 3.52
CA LYS A 513 -22.72 -27.06 3.61
C LYS A 513 -23.46 -25.78 3.20
N ASN A 514 -22.92 -24.61 3.52
CA ASN A 514 -23.54 -23.31 3.27
C ASN A 514 -22.62 -22.33 2.52
N PRO A 515 -22.29 -22.58 1.24
CA PRO A 515 -21.29 -21.81 0.50
C PRO A 515 -21.71 -20.39 0.10
N GLN A 516 -22.92 -19.96 0.46
CA GLN A 516 -23.49 -18.65 0.14
C GLN A 516 -23.66 -17.75 1.38
N ARG A 517 -23.42 -18.29 2.59
CA ARG A 517 -23.56 -17.57 3.86
C ARG A 517 -22.18 -17.36 4.47
N GLY A 518 -21.84 -16.10 4.71
CA GLY A 518 -20.61 -15.66 5.33
C GLY A 518 -20.71 -15.69 6.85
N PHE A 519 -19.62 -16.02 7.52
CA PHE A 519 -19.47 -15.92 8.97
C PHE A 519 -18.05 -15.48 9.32
N THR A 520 -17.84 -14.86 10.49
CA THR A 520 -16.49 -14.56 10.99
C THR A 520 -15.95 -15.75 11.79
N MET A 521 -14.65 -16.02 11.71
CA MET A 521 -14.06 -17.15 12.44
C MET A 521 -13.66 -16.73 13.87
N PRO A 522 -14.24 -17.32 14.92
CA PRO A 522 -13.79 -17.07 16.28
C PRO A 522 -12.35 -17.54 16.47
N ARG A 523 -11.54 -16.71 17.13
CA ARG A 523 -10.11 -16.95 17.37
C ARG A 523 -9.82 -18.32 18.01
N ASN A 524 -10.64 -18.74 18.97
CA ASN A 524 -10.53 -20.03 19.66
C ASN A 524 -10.77 -21.24 18.74
N LYS A 525 -11.41 -21.06 17.58
CA LYS A 525 -11.58 -22.11 16.57
C LYS A 525 -10.39 -22.23 15.62
N VAL A 526 -9.47 -21.26 15.63
CA VAL A 526 -8.29 -21.28 14.77
C VAL A 526 -7.14 -22.01 15.45
N SER A 527 -6.58 -21.42 16.51
CA SER A 527 -5.41 -21.93 17.22
C SER A 527 -5.10 -21.10 18.46
N ASN A 528 -4.64 -21.78 19.52
CA ASN A 528 -4.08 -21.13 20.71
C ASN A 528 -2.66 -20.59 20.50
N PHE A 529 -2.00 -20.89 19.37
CA PHE A 529 -0.66 -20.38 19.03
C PHE A 529 -0.67 -18.99 18.38
N LEU A 530 -1.85 -18.40 18.16
CA LEU A 530 -1.94 -17.07 17.57
C LEU A 530 -1.39 -15.99 18.51
N PRO A 531 -0.73 -14.93 17.99
CA PRO A 531 -0.24 -13.82 18.82
C PRO A 531 -1.36 -13.14 19.58
N GLU A 532 -1.29 -13.08 20.91
CA GLU A 532 -2.32 -12.44 21.76
C GLU A 532 -2.63 -10.98 21.36
N CYS A 533 -1.70 -10.33 20.66
CA CYS A 533 -1.80 -8.97 20.17
C CYS A 533 -1.22 -8.88 18.76
N PHE A 534 -1.89 -8.14 17.88
CA PHE A 534 -1.46 -7.86 16.50
C PHE A 534 -1.11 -6.38 16.30
N TRP A 535 -0.74 -5.70 17.38
CA TRP A 535 -0.20 -4.36 17.31
C TRP A 535 1.02 -4.26 18.21
N GLU A 536 2.02 -3.51 17.74
CA GLU A 536 3.23 -3.17 18.47
C GLU A 536 3.54 -1.69 18.20
N GLN A 537 4.06 -0.98 19.20
CA GLN A 537 4.50 0.40 19.05
C GLN A 537 5.90 0.56 19.61
N THR A 538 6.78 1.14 18.79
CA THR A 538 8.18 1.37 19.11
C THR A 538 8.54 2.82 18.81
N ILE A 539 9.41 3.42 19.62
CA ILE A 539 10.01 4.73 19.39
C ILE A 539 11.49 4.53 19.21
N ARG A 540 12.05 5.02 18.11
CA ARG A 540 13.50 5.02 17.88
C ARG A 540 14.06 6.41 17.92
N LEU A 541 15.17 6.58 18.63
CA LEU A 541 15.94 7.81 18.71
C LEU A 541 17.21 7.67 17.87
N TYR A 542 17.36 8.53 16.86
CA TYR A 542 18.53 8.58 15.99
C TYR A 542 19.35 9.83 16.26
N TRP A 543 20.67 9.67 16.25
CA TRP A 543 21.66 10.73 16.29
C TRP A 543 22.19 11.04 14.89
N LYS A 544 22.15 12.31 14.48
CA LYS A 544 22.41 12.75 13.10
C LYS A 544 23.82 13.26 12.87
N LYS A 545 24.45 13.84 13.89
CA LYS A 545 25.77 14.47 13.84
C LYS A 545 26.90 13.46 14.00
N LYS A 546 28.08 13.78 13.46
CA LYS A 546 29.32 13.03 13.75
C LYS A 546 29.85 13.35 15.13
N GLU A 547 29.78 14.62 15.51
CA GLU A 547 30.12 15.09 16.84
C GLU A 547 29.15 14.48 17.86
N GLU A 548 29.68 14.07 19.00
CA GLU A 548 28.91 13.38 20.05
C GLU A 548 28.74 14.23 21.31
N THR A 549 29.08 15.52 21.26
CA THR A 549 29.14 16.46 22.41
C THR A 549 27.90 16.48 23.30
N TYR A 550 26.70 16.27 22.74
CA TYR A 550 25.43 16.23 23.48
C TYR A 550 24.69 14.90 23.38
N LYS A 551 25.32 13.90 22.77
CA LYS A 551 24.69 12.62 22.45
C LYS A 551 24.29 11.88 23.73
N ASP A 552 25.23 11.73 24.66
CA ASP A 552 24.99 10.98 25.90
C ASP A 552 23.92 11.63 26.78
N SER A 553 23.97 12.96 26.95
CA SER A 553 22.92 13.69 27.68
C SER A 553 21.54 13.61 27.00
N THR A 554 21.51 13.50 25.66
CA THR A 554 20.26 13.29 24.91
C THR A 554 19.72 11.88 25.16
N ILE A 555 20.60 10.86 25.17
CA ILE A 555 20.25 9.47 25.50
C ILE A 555 19.71 9.40 26.93
N GLU A 556 20.43 9.94 27.92
CA GLU A 556 20.02 9.97 29.33
C GLU A 556 18.61 10.57 29.52
N LYS A 557 18.34 11.68 28.82
CA LYS A 557 17.04 12.34 28.89
C LYS A 557 15.95 11.54 28.21
N PHE A 558 16.25 10.87 27.10
CA PHE A 558 15.34 9.94 26.46
C PHE A 558 15.00 8.77 27.38
N GLU A 559 15.98 8.16 28.06
CA GLU A 559 15.67 7.07 28.99
C GLU A 559 14.81 7.55 30.15
N LYS A 560 15.10 8.74 30.70
CA LYS A 560 14.28 9.32 31.76
C LYS A 560 12.84 9.49 31.29
N TRP A 561 12.63 10.06 30.11
CA TRP A 561 11.31 10.21 29.52
C TRP A 561 10.60 8.86 29.32
N CYS A 562 11.32 7.83 28.86
CA CYS A 562 10.78 6.49 28.72
C CYS A 562 10.39 5.87 30.06
N LYS A 563 11.22 6.02 31.10
CA LYS A 563 10.94 5.58 32.47
C LYS A 563 9.68 6.27 33.02
N ASP A 564 9.57 7.58 32.85
CA ASP A 564 8.41 8.39 33.25
C ASP A 564 7.12 7.95 32.53
N ASN A 565 7.24 7.49 31.28
CA ASN A 565 6.13 6.96 30.48
C ASN A 565 5.91 5.44 30.61
N LYS A 566 6.66 4.76 31.47
CA LYS A 566 6.63 3.29 31.66
C LYS A 566 6.90 2.49 30.37
N PHE A 567 7.76 2.98 29.49
CA PHE A 567 8.18 2.24 28.29
C PHE A 567 9.33 1.29 28.62
N GLU A 568 9.40 0.17 27.90
CA GLU A 568 10.56 -0.73 27.93
C GLU A 568 11.63 -0.19 27.00
N VAL A 569 12.86 -0.07 27.48
CA VAL A 569 13.94 0.57 26.71
C VAL A 569 15.02 -0.44 26.40
N THR A 570 15.50 -0.43 25.16
CA THR A 570 16.63 -1.22 24.67
C THR A 570 17.64 -0.28 24.04
N PHE A 571 18.92 -0.41 24.41
CA PHE A 571 20.00 0.43 23.90
C PHE A 571 20.98 -0.40 23.09
N ASN A 572 21.37 0.12 21.93
CA ASN A 572 22.48 -0.41 21.16
C ASN A 572 23.78 0.11 21.78
N SER A 573 24.30 -0.58 22.79
CA SER A 573 25.71 -0.42 23.16
C SER A 573 26.58 -0.96 22.02
N PRO A 574 27.73 -0.34 21.67
CA PRO A 574 28.68 -1.00 20.79
C PRO A 574 29.09 -2.35 21.41
N PRO A 575 29.34 -3.40 20.61
CA PRO A 575 29.88 -4.65 21.13
C PRO A 575 31.28 -4.35 21.67
N ASN A 576 31.41 -4.14 22.99
CA ASN A 576 32.71 -4.02 23.62
C ASN A 576 33.36 -5.41 23.66
N GLU A 577 34.53 -5.49 23.04
CA GLU A 577 35.53 -6.51 23.32
C GLU A 577 35.86 -6.51 24.82
N ALA A 578 35.72 -7.69 25.44
CA ALA A 578 36.26 -8.17 26.70
C ALA A 578 36.55 -7.20 27.86
N SER A 579 35.88 -7.44 28.99
CA SER A 579 36.57 -7.47 30.30
C SER A 579 35.94 -8.48 31.24
N THR A 580 36.63 -9.60 31.39
CA THR A 580 36.62 -10.47 32.57
C THR A 580 36.87 -9.66 33.85
N SER A 581 35.89 -9.59 34.76
CA SER A 581 36.06 -9.79 36.23
C SER A 581 34.80 -9.31 36.97
N ALA A 582 34.36 -10.14 37.90
CA ALA A 582 33.12 -10.08 38.67
C ALA A 582 32.96 -8.86 39.60
N SER A 583 31.69 -8.52 39.91
CA SER A 583 31.17 -8.62 41.29
C SER A 583 29.65 -8.43 41.32
N ALA A 584 29.00 -9.33 42.05
CA ALA A 584 27.56 -9.43 42.26
C ALA A 584 27.02 -8.36 43.22
N SER A 585 25.81 -7.86 42.94
CA SER A 585 24.78 -7.65 43.95
C SER A 585 23.47 -7.21 43.28
N THR A 586 22.42 -8.02 43.38
CA THR A 586 21.10 -7.60 43.90
C THR A 586 20.11 -8.77 43.86
N SER A 587 19.82 -9.24 45.07
CA SER A 587 18.63 -9.95 45.57
C SER A 587 17.55 -10.41 44.58
N ALA A 588 17.47 -11.74 44.38
CA ALA A 588 16.28 -12.44 43.95
C ALA A 588 15.55 -13.03 45.17
N SER A 589 14.26 -12.75 45.31
CA SER A 589 13.35 -13.48 46.20
C SER A 589 12.64 -14.58 45.41
N ALA A 590 12.81 -15.81 45.88
CA ALA A 590 12.27 -17.02 45.31
C ALA A 590 10.84 -17.31 45.79
N SER A 591 10.05 -17.96 44.95
CA SER A 591 9.10 -18.99 45.40
C SER A 591 8.99 -20.09 44.34
N THR A 592 9.62 -21.22 44.66
CA THR A 592 9.48 -22.52 43.99
C THR A 592 8.57 -23.41 44.83
N SER A 593 7.76 -24.24 44.17
CA SER A 593 7.35 -25.53 44.74
C SER A 593 7.17 -26.57 43.62
N ALA A 594 8.03 -27.58 43.66
CA ALA A 594 7.87 -28.87 43.01
C ALA A 594 7.83 -29.95 44.10
N PRO A 595 7.24 -31.11 43.82
CA PRO A 595 7.75 -32.37 44.36
C PRO A 595 7.78 -33.46 43.26
N ALA A 596 8.44 -34.61 43.35
CA ALA A 596 9.57 -35.15 44.10
C ALA A 596 9.93 -36.48 43.39
N ASN A 597 11.19 -36.90 43.48
CA ASN A 597 11.75 -38.14 42.89
C ASN A 597 11.10 -39.43 43.41
N THR A 598 11.19 -40.52 42.61
CA THR A 598 11.71 -41.84 43.07
C THR A 598 12.11 -42.71 41.86
N SER A 599 12.97 -43.67 42.15
CA SER A 599 14.02 -44.29 41.32
C SER A 599 13.69 -45.67 40.71
N ALA A 600 14.25 -45.91 39.52
CA ALA A 600 14.96 -47.10 38.99
C ALA A 600 14.48 -48.55 39.22
N SER A 601 14.50 -49.33 38.13
CA SER A 601 14.98 -50.73 38.09
C SER A 601 15.54 -51.09 36.71
N ALA A 602 16.47 -52.05 36.68
CA ALA A 602 17.50 -52.27 35.65
C ALA A 602 17.32 -53.52 34.75
N SER A 603 18.17 -53.57 33.70
CA SER A 603 18.76 -54.77 33.04
C SER A 603 17.92 -55.46 31.94
N THR A 604 18.41 -56.02 30.82
CA THR A 604 19.74 -56.51 30.36
C THR A 604 19.80 -56.64 28.81
N SER A 605 21.03 -56.63 28.25
CA SER A 605 21.56 -57.36 27.05
C SER A 605 21.09 -57.08 25.60
N ALA A 606 22.06 -56.65 24.77
CA ALA A 606 22.13 -56.90 23.31
C ALA A 606 22.59 -58.35 23.01
N PRO A 607 22.43 -58.92 21.78
CA PRO A 607 23.41 -58.64 20.71
C PRO A 607 22.92 -58.70 19.23
N ALA A 608 23.71 -58.01 18.38
CA ALA A 608 24.29 -58.37 17.07
C ALA A 608 23.48 -58.87 15.83
N SER A 609 23.66 -58.09 14.74
CA SER A 609 24.04 -58.43 13.36
C SER A 609 23.24 -59.41 12.49
N THR A 610 22.90 -58.98 11.26
CA THR A 610 23.36 -59.51 9.93
C THR A 610 22.48 -58.87 8.83
N SER A 611 23.05 -58.00 7.97
CA SER A 611 23.60 -58.24 6.62
C SER A 611 22.66 -57.81 5.49
N ALA A 612 23.13 -56.86 4.69
CA ALA A 612 22.60 -56.49 3.37
C ALA A 612 22.70 -57.64 2.35
N PRO A 613 22.12 -57.45 1.16
CA PRO A 613 22.93 -57.67 -0.03
C PRO A 613 22.88 -56.50 -1.02
N ALA A 614 23.96 -56.43 -1.80
CA ALA A 614 24.29 -55.40 -2.78
C ALA A 614 23.88 -55.75 -4.21
N SER A 615 23.65 -54.68 -4.99
CA SER A 615 24.03 -54.43 -6.39
C SER A 615 23.80 -55.46 -7.50
N THR A 616 23.15 -55.00 -8.59
CA THR A 616 23.68 -54.80 -9.96
C THR A 616 22.46 -54.59 -10.88
N SER A 617 22.39 -53.65 -11.83
CA SER A 617 23.32 -53.40 -12.94
C SER A 617 23.00 -52.05 -13.61
N ALA A 618 24.04 -51.39 -14.11
CA ALA A 618 23.97 -50.24 -14.99
C ALA A 618 24.52 -50.62 -16.39
N SER A 619 23.99 -50.00 -17.44
CA SER A 619 24.56 -49.85 -18.78
C SER A 619 23.63 -48.91 -19.58
N ALA A 620 24.04 -48.11 -20.56
CA ALA A 620 25.30 -47.56 -21.01
C ALA A 620 24.99 -46.37 -21.95
N SER A 621 25.99 -45.52 -22.13
CA SER A 621 26.11 -44.37 -23.03
C SER A 621 25.87 -44.63 -24.52
N THR A 622 25.40 -43.62 -25.27
CA THR A 622 25.76 -43.31 -26.68
C THR A 622 25.54 -41.79 -26.91
N SER A 623 26.59 -40.97 -26.97
CA SER A 623 27.33 -40.48 -28.16
C SER A 623 26.70 -39.26 -28.87
N ALA A 624 27.42 -38.13 -28.77
CA ALA A 624 27.29 -36.95 -29.63
C ALA A 624 27.71 -37.23 -31.08
N PRO A 625 27.40 -36.32 -32.02
CA PRO A 625 28.33 -36.01 -33.09
C PRO A 625 28.73 -34.53 -33.12
N ALA A 626 29.94 -34.34 -33.64
CA ALA A 626 30.68 -33.09 -33.70
C ALA A 626 30.33 -32.21 -34.92
N SER A 627 30.72 -30.94 -34.79
CA SER A 627 31.23 -30.02 -35.82
C SER A 627 30.36 -29.68 -37.04
N THR A 628 30.03 -28.39 -37.18
CA THR A 628 30.25 -27.64 -38.44
C THR A 628 30.42 -26.13 -38.15
N SER A 629 31.64 -25.65 -38.42
CA SER A 629 32.05 -24.34 -38.93
C SER A 629 31.16 -23.10 -38.73
N ALA A 630 31.73 -22.11 -38.03
CA ALA A 630 31.44 -20.69 -38.19
C ALA A 630 31.81 -20.18 -39.60
N PRO A 631 31.09 -19.18 -40.15
CA PRO A 631 31.63 -18.33 -41.18
C PRO A 631 32.15 -17.00 -40.61
N ALA A 632 33.26 -16.60 -41.23
CA ALA A 632 34.03 -15.41 -41.00
C ALA A 632 33.28 -14.09 -41.29
N SER A 633 33.72 -13.06 -40.55
CA SER A 633 33.92 -11.67 -40.99
C SER A 633 33.07 -11.13 -42.15
N THR A 634 32.25 -10.12 -41.86
CA THR A 634 32.01 -9.06 -42.84
C THR A 634 32.23 -7.69 -42.21
N SER A 635 33.01 -6.93 -42.96
CA SER A 635 33.55 -5.58 -42.79
C SER A 635 32.52 -4.50 -42.46
N ALA A 636 32.92 -3.60 -41.56
CA ALA A 636 32.41 -2.24 -41.47
C ALA A 636 32.73 -1.42 -42.75
N PRO A 637 31.87 -0.47 -43.14
CA PRO A 637 32.29 0.67 -43.95
C PRO A 637 32.63 1.87 -43.04
N ALA A 638 33.75 2.51 -43.35
CA ALA A 638 34.20 3.78 -42.80
C ALA A 638 33.58 4.98 -43.55
N ASN A 639 33.63 6.13 -42.87
CA ASN A 639 33.34 7.52 -43.31
C ASN A 639 31.84 7.86 -43.48
N THR A 640 31.31 8.92 -42.85
CA THR A 640 31.75 10.32 -43.02
C THR A 640 31.43 11.26 -41.84
N SER A 641 32.39 12.16 -41.55
CA SER A 641 32.30 13.57 -41.12
C SER A 641 31.57 13.99 -39.82
N ALA A 642 32.38 14.45 -38.85
CA ALA A 642 32.00 15.37 -37.78
C ALA A 642 31.89 16.83 -38.26
N PRO A 643 31.15 17.71 -37.57
CA PRO A 643 31.38 19.15 -37.62
C PRO A 643 32.01 19.67 -36.31
N GLY A 644 33.21 20.23 -36.45
CA GLY A 644 33.58 21.59 -36.03
C GLY A 644 33.19 22.07 -34.64
N ARG A 645 34.19 22.08 -33.76
CA ARG A 645 34.37 23.01 -32.65
C ARG A 645 34.57 24.43 -33.22
N LEU A 646 33.84 25.42 -32.71
CA LEU A 646 34.15 26.85 -32.85
C LEU A 646 34.21 27.45 -31.44
N ASP A 647 35.41 27.90 -31.09
CA ASP A 647 35.66 28.86 -30.03
C ASP A 647 35.74 30.27 -30.68
N GLU A 648 35.34 31.29 -29.92
CA GLU A 648 35.59 32.76 -30.07
C GLU A 648 34.78 33.55 -31.12
N ASP A 649 33.78 34.31 -30.64
CA ASP A 649 33.84 35.77 -30.39
C ASP A 649 32.69 36.23 -29.45
#